data_AF-A0A399WXZ4-F1
#
_entry.id   AF-A0A399WXZ4-F1
#
_cell.length_a   1.000
_cell.length_b   1.000
_cell.length_c   1.000
_cell.angle_alpha   90.00
_cell.angle_beta   90.00
_cell.angle_gamma   90.00
#
_symmetry.space_group_name_H-M   'P 1'
#
loop_
_entity.id
_entity.type
_entity.pdbx_description
1 polymer ?
#
loop_
_entity_poly.entity_id
_entity_poly.type
_entity_poly.pdbx_seq_one_letter_code
_entity_poly.pdbx_strand_id
1 'polypeptide(L)'
;MGNEEKKQSEEKRESLDQKEIHSEDFQYVLKELLNAYQPLLEEELNRAKNPEQLKKEAEGRPPNCDDEIALANRIFGKFFTGEVAIRLLPAEGRELMGPIDRWRWCYLHIRCCIIFGWLVCRAPRTFRAFVYYLYHYWRCIRQMLNTPVHSPLTPEERQDFQTLVQALAGAYKPYLTDQLATVEFPVGIPDEVLSGKIDCFEGEMETAAVFEQFLTVEAAQALLGKEAFAVHSKETFFWFCRCWCLCAIRFGCCLAHAHNFVDRLYCLYYFRQCLRECFRPLTCNLTNPHDCVEEQEIVVANILRGVEIRGTATGAFCSHYTIEWRQGGIGPWQNNGVHYPGGAAQGTCGVVNGTLGYLATFPFVAPGLVEIRVCVFSTQGGVPQCCTIQFELQRNLVWIRGIESPEAEDPPGLFDPTAQLVDGAGVVRSFGTALRVYGSASVGGCVGREIKRYTLSYHSGFVVNPLLPGFIQFWQVDYNTPLQIDAGLNRIFEDVLTSRWREWHWPPGLCAPISNWLQDAYWSTQVPQSFPIVPSEPPCPAPAMWNSTPLPLINCQSGRYTLRLTVEDTASGIKHDLQQVWFDNKDIHGKIMQIFPVPPCATINLSQFAAVGGNCTVPWPAQLHGIAYDEYIEEGNLAPPSDNYAGYQLWIKKDGGPWFPITIPGPVAPGSPPAPPWGPPFMGTSRVGEPGVRCANASPPPGVIPPLTPGILAILDLRRLDAVCNPAEPALTLDRAHIDANGNEVPGECCGYIIWLRVRDTTICPSLSPGCHQVDDFFPFCICNDLRR
;
A
#
# COMPACT_ATOMS: atom_id res chain seq x y z
N MET A 1 -13.44 19.53 45.26
CA MET A 1 -12.77 18.94 46.43
C MET A 1 -12.39 20.06 47.38
N GLY A 2 -12.96 20.02 48.58
CA GLY A 2 -12.78 21.08 49.59
C GLY A 2 -11.39 21.04 50.21
N ASN A 3 -10.92 22.18 50.70
CA ASN A 3 -9.59 22.34 51.31
C ASN A 3 -9.34 21.37 52.50
N GLU A 4 -10.40 20.88 53.16
CA GLU A 4 -10.34 19.89 54.23
C GLU A 4 -10.12 18.44 53.73
N GLU A 5 -10.64 18.07 52.55
CA GLU A 5 -10.37 16.75 51.95
C GLU A 5 -8.92 16.63 51.48
N LYS A 6 -8.35 17.72 50.94
CA LYS A 6 -6.92 17.78 50.60
C LYS A 6 -6.05 17.61 51.84
N LYS A 7 -6.36 18.33 52.91
CA LYS A 7 -5.60 18.28 54.18
C LYS A 7 -5.67 16.91 54.86
N GLN A 8 -6.84 16.27 54.87
CA GLN A 8 -6.99 14.90 55.37
C GLN A 8 -6.31 13.86 54.46
N SER A 9 -6.25 14.10 53.14
CA SER A 9 -5.52 13.22 52.21
C SER A 9 -4.00 13.35 52.36
N GLU A 10 -3.50 14.55 52.67
CA GLU A 10 -2.09 14.88 52.92
C GLU A 10 -1.61 14.31 54.26
N GLU A 11 -2.36 14.51 55.35
CA GLU A 11 -2.06 13.93 56.67
C GLU A 11 -2.09 12.39 56.65
N LYS A 12 -3.01 11.80 55.86
CA LYS A 12 -3.09 10.34 55.70
C LYS A 12 -1.91 9.80 54.86
N ARG A 13 -1.46 10.55 53.84
CA ARG A 13 -0.24 10.27 53.05
C ARG A 13 1.01 10.31 53.92
N GLU A 14 1.23 11.38 54.69
CA GLU A 14 2.37 11.51 55.60
C GLU A 14 2.43 10.37 56.63
N SER A 15 1.28 9.92 57.14
CA SER A 15 1.21 8.79 58.10
C SER A 15 1.55 7.42 57.50
N LEU A 16 1.30 7.23 56.20
CA LEU A 16 1.61 6.00 55.46
C LEU A 16 3.09 5.99 55.02
N ASP A 17 3.62 7.17 54.69
CA ASP A 17 5.01 7.37 54.27
C ASP A 17 6.00 7.12 55.40
N GLN A 18 5.67 7.58 56.62
CA GLN A 18 6.46 7.25 57.81
C GLN A 18 6.46 5.74 58.12
N LYS A 19 5.32 5.05 57.98
CA LYS A 19 5.24 3.60 58.22
C LYS A 19 6.06 2.78 57.23
N GLU A 20 6.17 3.24 55.99
CA GLU A 20 6.89 2.53 54.93
C GLU A 20 8.41 2.60 55.08
N ILE A 21 8.94 3.78 55.39
CA ILE A 21 10.38 3.97 55.65
C ILE A 21 10.82 3.11 56.85
N HIS A 22 9.94 2.89 57.83
CA HIS A 22 10.22 2.05 58.99
C HIS A 22 9.96 0.54 58.78
N SER A 23 9.57 0.09 57.58
CA SER A 23 9.32 -1.34 57.33
C SER A 23 10.63 -2.14 57.29
N GLU A 24 10.64 -3.37 57.81
CA GLU A 24 11.83 -4.24 57.82
C GLU A 24 12.40 -4.44 56.41
N ASP A 25 11.53 -4.66 55.41
CA ASP A 25 11.93 -4.80 54.01
C ASP A 25 12.58 -3.54 53.43
N PHE A 26 12.11 -2.34 53.80
CA PHE A 26 12.69 -1.08 53.34
C PHE A 26 14.08 -0.88 53.92
N GLN A 27 14.22 -1.12 55.23
CA GLN A 27 15.48 -0.97 55.95
C GLN A 27 16.54 -1.96 55.45
N TYR A 28 16.14 -3.19 55.11
CA TYR A 28 17.03 -4.15 54.48
C TYR A 28 17.52 -3.66 53.12
N VAL A 29 16.62 -3.25 52.23
CA VAL A 29 16.99 -2.80 50.88
C VAL A 29 17.84 -1.52 50.94
N LEU A 30 17.49 -0.58 51.83
CA LEU A 30 18.28 0.63 52.06
C LEU A 30 19.70 0.27 52.50
N LYS A 31 19.85 -0.66 53.46
CA LYS A 31 21.18 -1.11 53.92
C LYS A 31 22.01 -1.68 52.78
N GLU A 32 21.44 -2.53 51.93
CA GLU A 32 22.15 -3.08 50.77
C GLU A 32 22.54 -2.00 49.74
N LEU A 33 21.67 -1.00 49.53
CA LEU A 33 21.99 0.15 48.67
C LEU A 33 23.18 0.94 49.21
N LEU A 34 23.17 1.25 50.51
CA LEU A 34 24.26 1.98 51.17
C LEU A 34 25.58 1.19 51.12
N ASN A 35 25.53 -0.12 51.37
CA ASN A 35 26.68 -1.02 51.28
C ASN A 35 27.30 -1.06 49.88
N ALA A 36 26.47 -0.97 48.82
CA ALA A 36 26.96 -0.98 47.45
C ALA A 36 27.74 0.31 47.10
N TYR A 37 27.34 1.45 47.67
CA TYR A 37 27.97 2.76 47.43
C TYR A 37 29.14 3.06 48.39
N GLN A 38 29.18 2.46 49.58
CA GLN A 38 30.21 2.72 50.58
C GLN A 38 31.66 2.63 50.03
N PRO A 39 32.06 1.57 49.29
CA PRO A 39 33.43 1.47 48.76
C PRO A 39 33.81 2.61 47.81
N LEU A 40 32.84 3.18 47.09
CA LEU A 40 33.10 4.29 46.16
C LEU A 40 33.35 5.59 46.89
N LEU A 41 32.62 5.84 47.98
CA LEU A 41 32.86 7.01 48.82
C LEU A 41 34.20 6.93 49.54
N GLU A 42 34.62 5.73 49.96
CA GLU A 42 35.96 5.53 50.52
C GLU A 42 37.05 5.78 49.47
N GLU A 43 36.87 5.34 48.22
CA GLU A 43 37.77 5.64 47.09
C GLU A 43 37.83 7.16 46.80
N GLU A 44 36.69 7.83 46.70
CA GLU A 44 36.63 9.29 46.47
C GLU A 44 37.21 10.10 47.63
N LEU A 45 36.96 9.68 48.88
CA LEU A 45 37.56 10.30 50.06
C LEU A 45 39.09 10.14 50.05
N ASN A 46 39.61 9.01 49.56
CA ASN A 46 41.04 8.82 49.40
C ASN A 46 41.62 9.67 48.26
N ARG A 47 40.90 9.83 47.14
CA ARG A 47 41.27 10.74 46.04
C ARG A 47 41.30 12.21 46.49
N ALA A 48 40.30 12.63 47.27
CA ALA A 48 40.23 13.98 47.84
C ALA A 48 41.43 14.28 48.76
N LYS A 49 41.98 13.26 49.44
CA LYS A 49 43.18 13.38 50.27
C LYS A 49 44.49 13.44 49.47
N ASN A 50 44.48 13.16 48.16
CA ASN A 50 45.68 13.10 47.32
C ASN A 50 45.49 13.79 45.94
N PRO A 51 45.47 15.13 45.89
CA PRO A 51 45.13 15.89 44.68
C PRO A 51 46.12 15.71 43.51
N GLU A 52 47.41 15.45 43.78
CA GLU A 52 48.41 15.22 42.73
C GLU A 52 48.20 13.85 42.04
N GLN A 53 47.76 12.85 42.79
CA GLN A 53 47.40 11.55 42.23
C GLN A 53 46.13 11.66 41.36
N LEU A 54 45.14 12.45 41.80
CA LEU A 54 43.93 12.72 41.02
C LEU A 54 44.25 13.40 39.68
N LYS A 55 45.16 14.38 39.67
CA LYS A 55 45.61 15.06 38.44
C LYS A 55 46.28 14.09 37.47
N LYS A 56 47.17 13.23 37.98
CA LYS A 56 47.86 12.21 37.19
C LYS A 56 46.89 11.16 36.63
N GLU A 57 45.87 10.78 37.40
CA GLU A 57 44.80 9.87 36.95
C GLU A 57 43.92 10.53 35.87
N ALA A 58 43.56 11.80 36.02
CA ALA A 58 42.75 12.55 35.05
C ALA A 58 43.49 12.80 33.72
N GLU A 59 44.80 13.10 33.77
CA GLU A 59 45.62 13.31 32.57
C GLU A 59 45.95 11.99 31.85
N GLY A 60 46.07 10.88 32.59
CA GLY A 60 46.42 9.56 32.05
C GLY A 60 45.24 8.71 31.58
N ARG A 61 44.00 9.05 31.97
CA ARG A 61 42.80 8.25 31.72
C ARG A 61 41.60 9.14 31.38
N PRO A 62 41.44 9.54 30.10
CA PRO A 62 40.32 10.37 29.69
C PRO A 62 38.97 9.65 29.94
N PRO A 63 37.86 10.39 30.14
CA PRO A 63 36.55 9.80 30.38
C PRO A 63 36.17 8.79 29.29
N ASN A 64 35.90 7.54 29.69
CA ASN A 64 35.51 6.45 28.80
C ASN A 64 34.16 5.87 29.23
N CYS A 65 33.27 5.63 28.25
CA CYS A 65 31.97 5.01 28.48
C CYS A 65 32.08 3.60 29.07
N ASP A 66 33.13 2.84 28.75
CA ASP A 66 33.29 1.47 29.29
C ASP A 66 33.63 1.48 30.80
N ASP A 67 34.35 2.51 31.28
CA ASP A 67 34.62 2.68 32.71
C ASP A 67 33.34 3.04 33.47
N GLU A 68 32.43 3.82 32.87
CA GLU A 68 31.10 4.10 33.44
C GLU A 68 30.22 2.83 33.50
N ILE A 69 30.25 2.01 32.45
CA ILE A 69 29.53 0.73 32.41
C ILE A 69 30.09 -0.23 33.47
N ALA A 70 31.41 -0.31 33.63
CA ALA A 70 32.05 -1.13 34.65
C ALA A 70 31.67 -0.66 36.07
N LEU A 71 31.62 0.65 36.29
CA LEU A 71 31.19 1.25 37.55
C LEU A 71 29.72 0.93 37.85
N ALA A 72 28.82 1.10 36.88
CA ALA A 72 27.41 0.76 37.03
C ALA A 72 27.23 -0.73 37.39
N ASN A 73 27.91 -1.62 36.68
CA ASN A 73 27.89 -3.07 36.97
C ASN A 73 28.42 -3.40 38.37
N ARG A 74 29.48 -2.71 38.82
CA ARG A 74 30.05 -2.90 40.17
C ARG A 74 29.05 -2.52 41.27
N ILE A 75 28.32 -1.42 41.11
CA ILE A 75 27.32 -0.95 42.07
C ILE A 75 26.09 -1.85 42.04
N PHE A 76 25.42 -1.91 40.89
CA PHE A 76 24.11 -2.53 40.77
C PHE A 76 24.18 -4.06 40.74
N GLY A 77 25.33 -4.64 40.38
CA GLY A 77 25.60 -6.07 40.53
C GLY A 77 25.68 -6.51 41.99
N LYS A 78 26.16 -5.64 42.91
CA LYS A 78 26.17 -5.90 44.35
C LYS A 78 24.84 -5.59 45.01
N PHE A 79 24.20 -4.49 44.62
CA PHE A 79 22.94 -4.05 45.21
C PHE A 79 21.75 -4.95 44.81
N PHE A 80 21.50 -5.14 43.52
CA PHE A 80 20.24 -5.72 43.04
C PHE A 80 20.31 -7.24 42.98
N THR A 81 20.22 -7.87 44.16
CA THR A 81 20.18 -9.33 44.34
C THR A 81 18.74 -9.88 44.30
N GLY A 82 18.59 -11.21 44.21
CA GLY A 82 17.27 -11.84 44.26
C GLY A 82 16.50 -11.54 45.56
N GLU A 83 17.21 -11.49 46.70
CA GLU A 83 16.63 -11.16 48.00
C GLU A 83 16.14 -9.69 48.04
N VAL A 84 16.94 -8.76 47.49
CA VAL A 84 16.54 -7.35 47.34
C VAL A 84 15.33 -7.22 46.43
N ALA A 85 15.29 -7.96 45.31
CA ALA A 85 14.16 -7.96 44.40
C ALA A 85 12.86 -8.43 45.08
N ILE A 86 12.89 -9.50 45.88
CA ILE A 86 11.71 -9.98 46.63
C ILE A 86 11.22 -8.92 47.64
N ARG A 87 12.14 -8.32 48.39
CA ARG A 87 11.80 -7.37 49.46
C ARG A 87 11.30 -6.02 48.93
N LEU A 88 11.73 -5.64 47.73
CA LEU A 88 11.21 -4.47 47.01
C LEU A 88 9.74 -4.62 46.61
N LEU A 89 9.30 -5.84 46.28
CA LEU A 89 7.92 -6.08 45.84
C LEU A 89 6.92 -5.88 47.00
N PRO A 90 5.77 -5.23 46.74
CA PRO A 90 4.65 -5.23 47.67
C PRO A 90 4.01 -6.63 47.74
N ALA A 91 3.11 -6.86 48.71
CA ALA A 91 2.54 -8.18 48.97
C ALA A 91 1.82 -8.76 47.73
N GLU A 92 1.08 -7.91 47.03
CA GLU A 92 0.37 -8.20 45.79
C GLU A 92 1.34 -8.62 44.67
N GLY A 93 2.52 -8.01 44.63
CA GLY A 93 3.57 -8.37 43.69
C GLY A 93 4.21 -9.71 44.00
N ARG A 94 4.41 -10.04 45.29
CA ARG A 94 4.92 -11.35 45.70
C ARG A 94 3.93 -12.46 45.37
N GLU A 95 2.64 -12.20 45.53
CA GLU A 95 1.57 -13.13 45.15
C GLU A 95 1.52 -13.34 43.63
N LEU A 96 1.53 -12.26 42.84
CA LEU A 96 1.51 -12.33 41.37
C LEU A 96 2.72 -13.08 40.80
N MET A 97 3.91 -12.83 41.36
CA MET A 97 5.17 -13.37 40.84
C MET A 97 5.44 -14.81 41.28
N GLY A 98 4.99 -15.20 42.48
CA GLY A 98 5.25 -16.51 43.05
C GLY A 98 6.75 -16.77 43.31
N PRO A 99 7.21 -18.04 43.31
CA PRO A 99 8.59 -18.41 43.61
C PRO A 99 9.61 -17.75 42.64
N ILE A 100 10.74 -17.27 43.18
CA ILE A 100 11.76 -16.50 42.44
C ILE A 100 12.33 -17.22 41.21
N ASP A 101 12.38 -18.55 41.23
CA ASP A 101 12.88 -19.36 40.11
C ASP A 101 12.05 -19.13 38.84
N ARG A 102 10.75 -18.84 38.97
CA ARG A 102 9.83 -18.61 37.84
C ARG A 102 10.12 -17.30 37.11
N TRP A 103 10.59 -16.28 37.83
CA TRP A 103 10.78 -14.92 37.30
C TRP A 103 12.21 -14.43 37.42
N ARG A 104 13.17 -15.38 37.47
CA ARG A 104 14.61 -15.08 37.53
C ARG A 104 15.05 -14.18 36.38
N TRP A 105 14.56 -14.44 35.17
CA TRP A 105 14.85 -13.63 33.99
C TRP A 105 14.39 -12.17 34.18
N CYS A 106 13.24 -11.96 34.82
CA CYS A 106 12.65 -10.65 35.02
C CYS A 106 13.49 -9.78 35.97
N TYR A 107 13.87 -10.24 37.16
CA TYR A 107 14.67 -9.37 38.05
C TYR A 107 16.08 -9.09 37.49
N LEU A 108 16.64 -10.02 36.72
CA LEU A 108 17.89 -9.82 36.01
C LEU A 108 17.75 -8.76 34.90
N HIS A 109 16.61 -8.77 34.21
CA HIS A 109 16.22 -7.71 33.27
C HIS A 109 16.07 -6.36 33.98
N ILE A 110 15.41 -6.30 35.14
CA ILE A 110 15.29 -5.08 35.96
C ILE A 110 16.65 -4.49 36.31
N ARG A 111 17.65 -5.32 36.63
CA ARG A 111 19.02 -4.84 36.86
C ARG A 111 19.60 -4.12 35.64
N CYS A 112 19.39 -4.65 34.43
CA CYS A 112 19.78 -3.96 33.20
C CYS A 112 19.03 -2.61 33.05
N CYS A 113 17.75 -2.55 33.44
CA CYS A 113 16.94 -1.33 33.42
C CYS A 113 17.49 -0.24 34.38
N ILE A 114 17.89 -0.62 35.60
CA ILE A 114 18.52 0.32 36.57
C ILE A 114 19.84 0.87 36.01
N ILE A 115 20.69 -0.01 35.47
CA ILE A 115 21.99 0.38 34.88
C ILE A 115 21.77 1.34 33.71
N PHE A 116 20.82 1.04 32.83
CA PHE A 116 20.53 1.86 31.66
C PHE A 116 20.05 3.26 32.08
N GLY A 117 19.06 3.36 32.97
CA GLY A 117 18.56 4.64 33.49
C GLY A 117 19.65 5.47 34.17
N TRP A 118 20.55 4.83 34.91
CA TRP A 118 21.66 5.51 35.54
C TRP A 118 22.67 6.07 34.54
N LEU A 119 23.02 5.32 33.48
CA LEU A 119 24.00 5.76 32.48
C LEU A 119 23.50 6.96 31.64
N VAL A 120 22.22 6.92 31.26
CA VAL A 120 21.62 7.95 30.39
C VAL A 120 21.34 9.26 31.12
N CYS A 121 21.10 9.23 32.44
CA CYS A 121 20.83 10.45 33.22
C CYS A 121 22.07 11.04 33.94
N ARG A 122 23.19 10.32 34.07
CA ARG A 122 24.36 10.78 34.83
C ARG A 122 25.00 12.09 34.35
N ALA A 123 24.80 12.46 33.08
CA ALA A 123 25.30 13.71 32.50
C ALA A 123 24.43 14.11 31.30
N PRO A 124 24.44 15.39 30.87
CA PRO A 124 23.78 15.78 29.62
C PRO A 124 24.31 14.94 28.45
N ARG A 125 23.45 14.16 27.79
CA ARG A 125 23.83 13.28 26.68
C ARG A 125 23.22 13.76 25.37
N THR A 126 23.93 13.50 24.27
CA THR A 126 23.37 13.61 22.92
C THR A 126 22.56 12.37 22.57
N PHE A 127 21.67 12.47 21.57
CA PHE A 127 20.93 11.31 21.06
C PHE A 127 21.86 10.15 20.64
N ARG A 128 23.05 10.45 20.09
CA ARG A 128 24.06 9.43 19.74
C ARG A 128 24.58 8.66 20.96
N ALA A 129 24.78 9.33 22.08
CA ALA A 129 25.18 8.68 23.33
C ALA A 129 24.03 7.83 23.93
N PHE A 130 22.78 8.30 23.81
CA PHE A 130 21.59 7.51 24.16
C PHE A 130 21.53 6.19 23.35
N VAL A 131 21.75 6.26 22.03
CA VAL A 131 21.80 5.07 21.16
C VAL A 131 22.95 4.13 21.54
N TYR A 132 24.10 4.65 21.96
CA TYR A 132 25.22 3.84 22.45
C TYR A 132 24.89 3.06 23.72
N TYR A 133 24.27 3.71 24.72
CA TYR A 133 23.84 3.01 25.93
C TYR A 133 22.64 2.09 25.68
N LEU A 134 21.76 2.42 24.73
CA LEU A 134 20.68 1.53 24.27
C LEU A 134 21.24 0.24 23.69
N TYR A 135 22.34 0.31 22.92
CA TYR A 135 23.03 -0.88 22.41
C TYR A 135 23.54 -1.78 23.54
N HIS A 136 24.16 -1.21 24.58
CA HIS A 136 24.63 -1.98 25.73
C HIS A 136 23.49 -2.53 26.59
N TYR A 137 22.41 -1.79 26.75
CA TYR A 137 21.19 -2.24 27.41
C TYR A 137 20.56 -3.43 26.68
N TRP A 138 20.44 -3.35 25.36
CA TRP A 138 19.98 -4.45 24.50
C TRP A 138 20.85 -5.69 24.65
N ARG A 139 22.18 -5.53 24.61
CA ARG A 139 23.13 -6.65 24.85
C ARG A 139 22.99 -7.25 26.25
N CYS A 140 22.83 -6.43 27.28
CA CYS A 140 22.63 -6.89 28.66
C CYS A 140 21.42 -7.83 28.73
N ILE A 141 20.28 -7.41 28.16
CA ILE A 141 19.04 -8.19 28.20
C ILE A 141 19.18 -9.50 27.44
N ARG A 142 19.71 -9.44 26.22
CA ARG A 142 19.94 -10.61 25.36
C ARG A 142 20.89 -11.63 26.00
N GLN A 143 21.91 -11.17 26.72
CA GLN A 143 22.78 -12.05 27.52
C GLN A 143 22.02 -12.73 28.66
N MET A 144 21.15 -12.01 29.39
CA MET A 144 20.39 -12.60 30.51
C MET A 144 19.33 -13.62 30.06
N LEU A 145 18.83 -13.50 28.83
CA LEU A 145 17.85 -14.42 28.23
C LEU A 145 18.51 -15.62 27.52
N ASN A 146 19.83 -15.82 27.68
CA ASN A 146 20.60 -16.84 26.96
C ASN A 146 20.49 -16.73 25.42
N THR A 147 20.27 -15.53 24.88
CA THR A 147 20.21 -15.22 23.45
C THR A 147 21.19 -14.10 23.09
N PRO A 148 22.51 -14.27 23.34
CA PRO A 148 23.48 -13.19 23.24
C PRO A 148 23.58 -12.64 21.81
N VAL A 149 23.69 -11.30 21.71
CA VAL A 149 23.87 -10.57 20.44
C VAL A 149 25.21 -10.91 19.80
N HIS A 150 25.21 -11.23 18.51
CA HIS A 150 26.42 -11.61 17.77
C HIS A 150 27.34 -10.41 17.48
N SER A 151 28.62 -10.71 17.30
CA SER A 151 29.62 -9.74 16.85
C SER A 151 30.44 -10.36 15.71
N PRO A 152 30.15 -10.02 14.43
CA PRO A 152 29.22 -8.99 13.96
C PRO A 152 27.73 -9.38 14.03
N LEU A 153 26.84 -8.38 13.96
CA LEU A 153 25.37 -8.53 14.02
C LEU A 153 24.81 -9.30 12.80
N THR A 154 23.82 -10.17 13.03
CA THR A 154 23.03 -10.78 11.94
C THR A 154 22.07 -9.75 11.29
N PRO A 155 21.50 -10.04 10.10
CA PRO A 155 20.49 -9.18 9.48
C PRO A 155 19.27 -8.93 10.38
N GLU A 156 18.79 -9.96 11.07
CA GLU A 156 17.66 -9.88 12.00
C GLU A 156 17.99 -9.02 13.22
N GLU A 157 19.18 -9.22 13.81
CA GLU A 157 19.66 -8.41 14.94
C GLU A 157 19.86 -6.95 14.55
N ARG A 158 20.27 -6.68 13.30
CA ARG A 158 20.38 -5.31 12.78
C ARG A 158 19.01 -4.68 12.64
N GLN A 159 18.02 -5.41 12.15
CA GLN A 159 16.64 -4.94 12.04
C GLN A 159 16.03 -4.68 13.43
N ASP A 160 16.23 -5.59 14.38
CA ASP A 160 15.80 -5.43 15.78
C ASP A 160 16.39 -4.14 16.37
N PHE A 161 17.69 -3.91 16.21
CA PHE A 161 18.32 -2.70 16.74
C PHE A 161 17.85 -1.43 16.02
N GLN A 162 17.58 -1.48 14.71
CA GLN A 162 16.99 -0.35 13.98
C GLN A 162 15.60 0.00 14.51
N THR A 163 14.74 -1.00 14.77
CA THR A 163 13.43 -0.81 15.39
C THR A 163 13.55 -0.12 16.75
N LEU A 164 14.52 -0.54 17.59
CA LEU A 164 14.78 0.10 18.89
C LEU A 164 15.21 1.56 18.74
N VAL A 165 16.10 1.87 17.78
CA VAL A 165 16.56 3.25 17.54
C VAL A 165 15.41 4.13 17.01
N GLN A 166 14.56 3.60 16.14
CA GLN A 166 13.39 4.32 15.62
C GLN A 166 12.36 4.59 16.72
N ALA A 167 12.05 3.60 17.56
CA ALA A 167 11.16 3.77 18.71
C ALA A 167 11.72 4.82 19.69
N LEU A 168 13.01 4.77 19.99
CA LEU A 168 13.66 5.76 20.87
C LEU A 168 13.64 7.16 20.23
N ALA A 169 13.87 7.28 18.92
CA ALA A 169 13.78 8.55 18.21
C ALA A 169 12.36 9.13 18.26
N GLY A 170 11.34 8.29 18.07
CA GLY A 170 9.93 8.66 18.18
C GLY A 170 9.56 9.18 19.57
N ALA A 171 10.08 8.55 20.61
CA ALA A 171 9.86 8.96 22.00
C ALA A 171 10.67 10.20 22.43
N TYR A 172 11.86 10.40 21.85
CA TYR A 172 12.76 11.52 22.19
C TYR A 172 12.34 12.85 21.53
N LYS A 173 11.66 12.79 20.38
CA LYS A 173 11.28 13.97 19.59
C LYS A 173 10.29 14.91 20.31
N PRO A 174 9.20 14.40 20.94
CA PRO A 174 8.28 15.23 21.73
C PRO A 174 8.97 15.91 22.91
N TYR A 175 9.87 15.20 23.60
CA TYR A 175 10.63 15.75 24.72
C TYR A 175 11.48 16.98 24.34
N LEU A 176 12.12 16.96 23.17
CA LEU A 176 12.83 18.15 22.66
C LEU A 176 11.89 19.33 22.39
N THR A 177 10.64 19.06 22.03
CA THR A 177 9.64 20.08 21.70
C THR A 177 9.07 20.71 22.97
N ASP A 178 8.80 19.89 24.00
CA ASP A 178 8.34 20.36 25.32
C ASP A 178 9.43 21.16 26.04
N GLN A 179 10.70 20.72 25.97
CA GLN A 179 11.83 21.49 26.51
C GLN A 179 12.07 22.81 25.77
N LEU A 180 11.72 22.91 24.48
CA LEU A 180 11.76 24.19 23.75
C LEU A 180 10.61 25.12 24.19
N ALA A 181 9.45 24.57 24.53
CA ALA A 181 8.29 25.34 24.99
C ALA A 181 8.49 25.94 26.39
N THR A 182 9.26 25.31 27.28
CA THR A 182 9.56 25.81 28.64
C THR A 182 10.63 26.92 28.69
N VAL A 183 11.30 27.21 27.57
CA VAL A 183 12.29 28.30 27.45
C VAL A 183 11.60 29.64 27.13
N GLU A 184 10.38 29.60 26.61
CA GLU A 184 9.56 30.79 26.38
C GLU A 184 8.80 31.14 27.67
N PHE A 185 9.24 32.18 28.39
CA PHE A 185 8.52 32.78 29.52
C PHE A 185 7.78 34.04 29.07
N PRO A 186 6.62 33.96 28.40
CA PRO A 186 5.95 35.14 27.85
C PRO A 186 5.43 36.14 28.92
N VAL A 187 5.42 35.78 30.22
CA VAL A 187 4.87 36.61 31.31
C VAL A 187 5.87 36.80 32.49
N GLY A 188 7.16 36.48 32.30
CA GLY A 188 8.21 36.60 33.34
C GLY A 188 8.53 35.31 34.08
N ILE A 189 9.55 35.34 34.96
CA ILE A 189 10.02 34.19 35.74
C ILE A 189 8.97 33.87 36.83
N PRO A 190 8.47 32.63 36.94
CA PRO A 190 7.48 32.25 37.96
C PRO A 190 7.98 32.53 39.40
N ASP A 191 7.10 33.01 40.28
CA ASP A 191 7.41 33.34 41.69
C ASP A 191 7.95 32.15 42.49
N GLU A 192 7.67 30.92 42.07
CA GLU A 192 8.19 29.66 42.64
C GLU A 192 9.70 29.51 42.42
N VAL A 193 10.22 29.98 41.28
CA VAL A 193 11.66 30.04 40.97
C VAL A 193 12.34 31.10 41.83
N LEU A 194 11.70 32.26 41.98
CA LEU A 194 12.23 33.39 42.76
C LEU A 194 12.15 33.16 44.27
N SER A 195 11.20 32.35 44.75
CA SER A 195 11.05 31.99 46.16
C SER A 195 11.86 30.76 46.58
N GLY A 196 12.63 30.15 45.66
CA GLY A 196 13.47 28.99 45.95
C GLY A 196 12.66 27.73 46.33
N LYS A 197 11.40 27.65 45.87
CA LYS A 197 10.48 26.54 46.15
C LYS A 197 10.44 25.47 45.05
N ILE A 198 11.33 25.56 44.05
CA ILE A 198 11.51 24.50 43.06
C ILE A 198 11.98 23.24 43.77
N ASP A 199 11.26 22.14 43.55
CA ASP A 199 11.74 20.82 43.95
C ASP A 199 12.95 20.48 43.07
N CYS A 200 14.10 20.17 43.67
CA CYS A 200 15.29 19.81 42.91
C CYS A 200 15.13 18.49 42.12
N PHE A 201 14.03 17.75 42.35
CA PHE A 201 13.62 16.58 41.56
C PHE A 201 12.64 16.92 40.41
N GLU A 202 12.25 18.18 40.22
CA GLU A 202 11.40 18.66 39.13
C GLU A 202 12.14 18.54 37.78
N GLY A 203 11.59 17.77 36.83
CA GLY A 203 12.22 17.39 35.54
C GLY A 203 12.48 15.88 35.35
N GLU A 204 12.49 15.07 36.42
CA GLU A 204 12.59 13.60 36.32
C GLU A 204 11.39 12.98 35.58
N MET A 205 10.21 13.59 35.71
CA MET A 205 8.97 13.13 35.05
C MET A 205 9.03 13.26 33.52
N GLU A 206 9.80 14.21 32.99
CA GLU A 206 9.89 14.48 31.54
C GLU A 206 10.80 13.47 30.85
N THR A 207 11.93 13.13 31.48
CA THR A 207 12.82 12.06 31.01
C THR A 207 12.12 10.69 31.12
N ALA A 208 11.30 10.51 32.16
CA ALA A 208 10.46 9.34 32.33
C ALA A 208 9.39 9.17 31.24
N ALA A 209 8.85 10.26 30.68
CA ALA A 209 7.89 10.21 29.58
C ALA A 209 8.50 9.65 28.28
N VAL A 210 9.79 9.94 28.02
CA VAL A 210 10.54 9.34 26.91
C VAL A 210 10.59 7.81 27.05
N PHE A 211 10.84 7.29 28.26
CA PHE A 211 10.93 5.85 28.47
C PHE A 211 9.56 5.16 28.47
N GLU A 212 8.48 5.85 28.88
CA GLU A 212 7.11 5.34 28.73
C GLU A 212 6.72 5.15 27.26
N GLN A 213 7.04 6.13 26.41
CA GLN A 213 6.75 6.08 24.98
C GLN A 213 7.66 5.11 24.23
N PHE A 214 8.90 4.92 24.68
CA PHE A 214 9.86 4.02 24.06
C PHE A 214 9.47 2.53 24.15
N LEU A 215 8.84 2.13 25.26
CA LEU A 215 8.60 0.72 25.57
C LEU A 215 7.42 0.11 24.79
N THR A 216 7.26 0.32 23.48
CA THR A 216 6.15 -0.28 22.70
C THR A 216 6.22 -1.81 22.63
N VAL A 217 5.18 -2.47 22.10
CA VAL A 217 5.18 -3.94 21.90
C VAL A 217 6.28 -4.34 20.92
N GLU A 218 6.44 -3.58 19.84
CA GLU A 218 7.46 -3.77 18.82
C GLU A 218 8.87 -3.54 19.41
N ALA A 219 9.04 -2.50 20.22
CA ALA A 219 10.28 -2.27 20.94
C ALA A 219 10.59 -3.41 21.93
N ALA A 220 9.59 -3.90 22.69
CA ALA A 220 9.76 -5.03 23.60
C ALA A 220 10.14 -6.32 22.85
N GLN A 221 9.51 -6.58 21.70
CA GLN A 221 9.84 -7.72 20.85
C GLN A 221 11.25 -7.62 20.28
N ALA A 222 11.67 -6.45 19.78
CA ALA A 222 13.03 -6.23 19.29
C ALA A 222 14.09 -6.34 20.41
N LEU A 223 13.75 -5.84 21.60
CA LEU A 223 14.59 -5.89 22.79
C LEU A 223 14.87 -7.34 23.22
N LEU A 224 13.82 -8.15 23.33
CA LEU A 224 13.87 -9.53 23.83
C LEU A 224 14.24 -10.55 22.73
N GLY A 225 13.89 -10.26 21.48
CA GLY A 225 13.96 -11.18 20.35
C GLY A 225 12.66 -11.96 20.17
N LYS A 226 12.33 -12.28 18.91
CA LYS A 226 11.04 -12.86 18.52
C LYS A 226 10.67 -14.13 19.31
N GLU A 227 11.61 -15.05 19.50
CA GLU A 227 11.38 -16.32 20.19
C GLU A 227 11.17 -16.14 21.70
N ALA A 228 12.09 -15.42 22.36
CA ALA A 228 11.99 -15.14 23.79
C ALA A 228 10.74 -14.31 24.12
N PHE A 229 10.39 -13.34 23.26
CA PHE A 229 9.15 -12.59 23.37
C PHE A 229 7.92 -13.50 23.26
N ALA A 230 7.88 -14.45 22.32
CA ALA A 230 6.74 -15.35 22.15
C ALA A 230 6.54 -16.31 23.34
N VAL A 231 7.62 -16.63 24.06
CA VAL A 231 7.57 -17.45 25.29
C VAL A 231 7.15 -16.61 26.48
N HIS A 232 7.88 -15.52 26.77
CA HIS A 232 7.68 -14.75 28.00
C HIS A 232 6.43 -13.87 27.97
N SER A 233 5.97 -13.39 26.80
CA SER A 233 4.74 -12.57 26.71
C SER A 233 3.47 -13.31 27.14
N LYS A 234 3.52 -14.65 27.23
CA LYS A 234 2.42 -15.50 27.73
C LYS A 234 2.41 -15.64 29.25
N GLU A 235 3.45 -15.17 29.93
CA GLU A 235 3.54 -15.24 31.39
C GLU A 235 2.65 -14.16 32.02
N THR A 236 1.88 -14.53 33.05
CA THR A 236 0.89 -13.66 33.71
C THR A 236 1.48 -12.39 34.31
N PHE A 237 2.79 -12.38 34.59
CA PHE A 237 3.51 -11.26 35.18
C PHE A 237 4.38 -10.47 34.19
N PHE A 238 4.40 -10.84 32.90
CA PHE A 238 5.23 -10.19 31.89
C PHE A 238 5.03 -8.66 31.84
N TRP A 239 3.78 -8.22 31.90
CA TRP A 239 3.43 -6.79 31.90
C TRP A 239 3.83 -6.08 33.19
N PHE A 240 3.78 -6.78 34.33
CA PHE A 240 4.31 -6.25 35.57
C PHE A 240 5.83 -6.06 35.48
N CYS A 241 6.57 -7.01 34.89
CA CYS A 241 8.01 -6.87 34.65
C CYS A 241 8.35 -5.66 33.76
N ARG A 242 7.49 -5.32 32.79
CA ARG A 242 7.63 -4.11 31.97
C ARG A 242 7.43 -2.84 32.79
N CYS A 243 6.38 -2.77 33.61
CA CYS A 243 6.16 -1.64 34.52
C CYS A 243 7.31 -1.49 35.54
N TRP A 244 7.78 -2.60 36.10
CA TRP A 244 8.93 -2.62 37.00
C TRP A 244 10.19 -2.11 36.28
N CYS A 245 10.43 -2.50 35.02
CA CYS A 245 11.58 -2.01 34.27
C CYS A 245 11.54 -0.49 34.12
N LEU A 246 10.38 0.10 33.84
CA LEU A 246 10.22 1.54 33.77
C LEU A 246 10.52 2.22 35.12
N CYS A 247 9.96 1.71 36.22
CA CYS A 247 10.26 2.22 37.56
C CYS A 247 11.76 2.08 37.90
N ALA A 248 12.42 1.02 37.42
CA ALA A 248 13.84 0.80 37.59
C ALA A 248 14.70 1.77 36.77
N ILE A 249 14.30 2.11 35.54
CA ILE A 249 14.98 3.14 34.75
C ILE A 249 14.88 4.49 35.48
N ARG A 250 13.69 4.85 35.99
CA ARG A 250 13.49 6.07 36.80
C ARG A 250 14.36 6.06 38.06
N PHE A 251 14.39 4.94 38.77
CA PHE A 251 15.24 4.79 39.95
C PHE A 251 16.73 4.94 39.62
N GLY A 252 17.19 4.33 38.53
CA GLY A 252 18.55 4.51 38.02
C GLY A 252 18.85 5.98 37.71
N CYS A 253 17.91 6.67 37.07
CA CYS A 253 18.00 8.10 36.74
C CYS A 253 18.13 8.97 38.00
N CYS A 254 17.25 8.78 38.98
CA CYS A 254 17.31 9.47 40.27
C CYS A 254 18.64 9.23 41.00
N LEU A 255 19.12 7.98 41.01
CA LEU A 255 20.42 7.65 41.60
C LEU A 255 21.62 8.28 40.87
N ALA A 256 21.46 8.62 39.58
CA ALA A 256 22.51 9.29 38.81
C ALA A 256 22.66 10.76 39.22
N HIS A 257 21.57 11.38 39.68
CA HIS A 257 21.53 12.75 40.19
C HIS A 257 21.73 12.85 41.70
N ALA A 258 21.59 11.74 42.44
CA ALA A 258 21.77 11.70 43.89
C ALA A 258 23.21 12.08 44.33
N HIS A 259 23.33 13.20 45.03
CA HIS A 259 24.61 13.76 45.50
C HIS A 259 25.02 13.22 46.88
N ASN A 260 24.05 12.85 47.72
CA ASN A 260 24.29 12.39 49.08
C ASN A 260 23.42 11.16 49.44
N PHE A 261 23.57 10.63 50.66
CA PHE A 261 22.82 9.45 51.11
C PHE A 261 21.33 9.71 51.41
N VAL A 262 20.96 10.95 51.70
CA VAL A 262 19.56 11.37 51.88
C VAL A 262 18.84 11.28 50.53
N ASP A 263 19.45 11.81 49.46
CA ASP A 263 18.90 11.71 48.10
C ASP A 263 18.68 10.24 47.70
N ARG A 264 19.64 9.37 48.01
CA ARG A 264 19.54 7.92 47.72
C ARG A 264 18.40 7.24 48.48
N LEU A 265 18.13 7.67 49.72
CA LEU A 265 16.97 7.20 50.49
C LEU A 265 15.67 7.62 49.81
N TYR A 266 15.57 8.88 49.37
CA TYR A 266 14.40 9.38 48.65
C TYR A 266 14.20 8.67 47.30
N CYS A 267 15.26 8.46 46.51
CA CYS A 267 15.19 7.68 45.28
C CYS A 267 14.63 6.27 45.53
N LEU A 268 15.08 5.60 46.60
CA LEU A 268 14.58 4.27 46.96
C LEU A 268 13.12 4.30 47.39
N TYR A 269 12.72 5.31 48.15
CA TYR A 269 11.33 5.54 48.54
C TYR A 269 10.43 5.77 47.31
N TYR A 270 10.82 6.66 46.40
CA TYR A 270 10.08 6.90 45.15
C TYR A 270 10.04 5.67 44.24
N PHE A 271 11.11 4.88 44.20
CA PHE A 271 11.10 3.61 43.48
C PHE A 271 10.04 2.66 44.03
N ARG A 272 9.94 2.52 45.35
CA ARG A 272 8.93 1.66 45.98
C ARG A 272 7.51 2.18 45.76
N GLN A 273 7.31 3.49 45.78
CA GLN A 273 6.03 4.10 45.42
C GLN A 273 5.68 3.82 43.96
N CYS A 274 6.61 4.01 43.02
CA CYS A 274 6.41 3.68 41.60
C CYS A 274 5.99 2.20 41.42
N LEU A 275 6.62 1.28 42.16
CA LEU A 275 6.22 -0.13 42.11
C LEU A 275 4.81 -0.38 42.63
N ARG A 276 4.35 0.36 43.65
CA ARG A 276 2.94 0.32 44.08
C ARG A 276 2.00 0.90 43.03
N GLU A 277 2.44 1.89 42.26
CA GLU A 277 1.65 2.45 41.16
C GLU A 277 1.43 1.44 40.03
N CYS A 278 2.35 0.50 39.82
CA CYS A 278 2.13 -0.65 38.93
C CYS A 278 0.95 -1.55 39.36
N PHE A 279 0.47 -1.42 40.60
CA PHE A 279 -0.72 -2.09 41.13
C PHE A 279 -1.95 -1.17 41.26
N ARG A 280 -1.98 -0.01 40.56
CA ARG A 280 -3.18 0.84 40.47
C ARG A 280 -4.33 0.14 39.74
N PRO A 281 -5.60 0.53 39.98
CA PRO A 281 -6.76 -0.03 39.28
C PRO A 281 -6.64 0.05 37.75
N LEU A 282 -7.37 -0.81 37.05
CA LEU A 282 -7.48 -0.74 35.59
C LEU A 282 -7.82 0.69 35.14
N THR A 283 -7.06 1.18 34.17
CA THR A 283 -7.16 2.53 33.63
C THR A 283 -7.40 2.44 32.13
N CYS A 284 -8.45 3.13 31.68
CA CYS A 284 -8.80 3.30 30.28
C CYS A 284 -8.95 4.80 30.02
N ASN A 285 -8.22 5.32 29.04
CA ASN A 285 -8.42 6.67 28.53
C ASN A 285 -8.20 6.70 27.02
N LEU A 286 -8.98 7.48 26.29
CA LEU A 286 -8.84 7.65 24.83
C LEU A 286 -8.45 9.09 24.53
N THR A 287 -7.41 9.26 23.72
CA THR A 287 -6.88 10.58 23.33
C THR A 287 -7.14 10.89 21.86
N ASN A 288 -7.27 9.88 21.00
CA ASN A 288 -7.68 9.99 19.61
C ASN A 288 -8.48 8.75 19.18
N PRO A 289 -9.36 8.85 18.15
CA PRO A 289 -9.71 10.03 17.35
C PRO A 289 -10.69 11.02 18.04
N HIS A 290 -10.62 12.31 17.71
CA HIS A 290 -11.52 13.37 18.19
C HIS A 290 -11.96 14.33 17.06
N ASP A 291 -13.03 15.09 17.25
CA ASP A 291 -13.55 16.06 16.28
C ASP A 291 -13.85 15.43 14.91
N CYS A 292 -13.44 16.08 13.81
CA CYS A 292 -13.53 15.54 12.46
C CYS A 292 -12.23 14.85 12.06
N VAL A 293 -12.28 13.54 11.80
CA VAL A 293 -11.11 12.73 11.43
C VAL A 293 -11.28 12.17 10.03
N GLU A 294 -10.34 12.50 9.17
CA GLU A 294 -10.26 11.95 7.82
C GLU A 294 -9.62 10.55 7.83
N GLU A 295 -10.25 9.60 7.14
CA GLU A 295 -9.65 8.28 6.94
C GLU A 295 -8.41 8.36 6.04
N GLN A 296 -7.41 7.55 6.37
CA GLN A 296 -6.11 7.51 5.69
C GLN A 296 -5.71 6.07 5.40
N GLU A 297 -4.76 5.90 4.50
CA GLU A 297 -4.08 4.62 4.31
C GLU A 297 -3.20 4.31 5.53
N ILE A 298 -3.33 3.11 6.09
CA ILE A 298 -2.51 2.65 7.22
C ILE A 298 -1.70 1.44 6.76
N VAL A 299 -0.56 1.73 6.12
CA VAL A 299 0.34 0.75 5.50
C VAL A 299 0.80 -0.32 6.49
N VAL A 300 1.11 0.08 7.74
CA VAL A 300 1.60 -0.85 8.79
C VAL A 300 0.61 -1.95 9.15
N ALA A 301 -0.68 -1.73 8.92
CA ALA A 301 -1.75 -2.68 9.20
C ALA A 301 -2.37 -3.26 7.92
N ASN A 302 -1.83 -2.92 6.74
CA ASN A 302 -2.42 -3.24 5.43
C ASN A 302 -3.89 -2.83 5.32
N ILE A 303 -4.23 -1.64 5.83
CA ILE A 303 -5.58 -1.08 5.80
C ILE A 303 -5.63 0.00 4.72
N LEU A 304 -6.49 -0.20 3.72
CA LEU A 304 -6.68 0.73 2.60
C LEU A 304 -7.17 2.11 3.07
N ARG A 305 -8.17 2.12 3.96
CA ARG A 305 -8.71 3.31 4.62
C ARG A 305 -9.12 3.00 6.05
N GLY A 306 -8.62 3.80 6.98
CA GLY A 306 -8.93 3.66 8.39
C GLY A 306 -8.52 4.85 9.24
N VAL A 307 -8.73 4.70 10.54
CA VAL A 307 -8.33 5.67 11.57
C VAL A 307 -7.51 5.00 12.66
N GLU A 308 -6.51 5.71 13.18
CA GLU A 308 -5.71 5.28 14.32
C GLU A 308 -6.42 5.61 15.64
N ILE A 309 -6.41 4.65 16.57
CA ILE A 309 -6.99 4.79 17.91
C ILE A 309 -5.83 4.90 18.90
N ARG A 310 -5.76 6.01 19.63
CA ARG A 310 -4.70 6.27 20.62
C ARG A 310 -5.27 6.52 22.00
N GLY A 311 -4.53 6.09 23.01
CA GLY A 311 -4.94 6.24 24.39
C GLY A 311 -4.10 5.40 25.36
N THR A 312 -4.72 5.08 26.49
CA THR A 312 -4.12 4.36 27.61
C THR A 312 -5.00 3.17 27.96
N ALA A 313 -4.39 1.98 28.02
CA ALA A 313 -4.98 0.73 28.47
C ALA A 313 -3.97 -0.01 29.35
N THR A 314 -4.11 0.14 30.68
CA THR A 314 -3.15 -0.38 31.66
C THR A 314 -3.79 -0.63 33.02
N GLY A 315 -3.03 -1.12 33.98
CA GLY A 315 -3.42 -1.31 35.38
C GLY A 315 -3.04 -2.66 35.96
N ALA A 316 -3.24 -2.81 37.26
CA ALA A 316 -2.98 -4.03 38.00
C ALA A 316 -3.76 -5.20 37.41
N PHE A 317 -3.08 -6.35 37.28
CA PHE A 317 -3.68 -7.58 36.79
C PHE A 317 -4.33 -7.43 35.40
N CYS A 318 -3.98 -6.39 34.63
CA CYS A 318 -4.48 -6.22 33.27
C CYS A 318 -4.12 -7.45 32.43
N SER A 319 -5.14 -8.07 31.84
CA SER A 319 -5.06 -9.23 30.97
C SER A 319 -4.90 -8.81 29.51
N HIS A 320 -5.89 -8.07 29.02
CA HIS A 320 -5.97 -7.56 27.66
C HIS A 320 -6.94 -6.38 27.60
N TYR A 321 -6.99 -5.70 26.45
CA TYR A 321 -8.09 -4.78 26.13
C TYR A 321 -8.76 -5.16 24.81
N THR A 322 -10.03 -4.78 24.68
CA THR A 322 -10.77 -4.88 23.42
C THR A 322 -11.20 -3.50 22.94
N ILE A 323 -11.20 -3.32 21.63
CA ILE A 323 -11.74 -2.16 20.93
C ILE A 323 -13.01 -2.58 20.23
N GLU A 324 -14.05 -1.77 20.36
CA GLU A 324 -15.32 -1.91 19.64
C GLU A 324 -15.76 -0.54 19.15
N TRP A 325 -16.64 -0.51 18.15
CA TRP A 325 -17.21 0.72 17.60
C TRP A 325 -18.71 0.59 17.37
N ARG A 326 -19.41 1.72 17.24
CA ARG A 326 -20.81 1.77 16.78
C ARG A 326 -21.09 3.05 16.00
N GLN A 327 -22.01 2.97 15.04
CA GLN A 327 -22.42 4.11 14.22
C GLN A 327 -23.46 4.97 14.97
N GLY A 328 -23.31 6.29 14.92
CA GLY A 328 -24.31 7.25 15.42
C GLY A 328 -24.58 7.18 16.92
N GLY A 329 -23.73 6.50 17.70
CA GLY A 329 -23.92 6.29 19.13
C GLY A 329 -25.11 5.39 19.51
N ILE A 330 -25.75 4.72 18.54
CA ILE A 330 -26.96 3.90 18.74
C ILE A 330 -26.69 2.48 18.23
N GLY A 331 -27.25 1.47 18.91
CA GLY A 331 -27.18 0.08 18.48
C GLY A 331 -26.07 -0.75 19.17
N PRO A 332 -25.89 -2.01 18.74
CA PRO A 332 -24.90 -2.91 19.32
C PRO A 332 -23.47 -2.49 18.95
N TRP A 333 -22.55 -2.74 19.87
CA TRP A 333 -21.11 -2.60 19.63
C TRP A 333 -20.63 -3.65 18.63
N GLN A 334 -19.74 -3.24 17.73
CA GLN A 334 -19.16 -4.07 16.67
C GLN A 334 -17.64 -4.10 16.81
N ASN A 335 -17.01 -5.18 16.33
CA ASN A 335 -15.56 -5.37 16.34
C ASN A 335 -14.99 -5.71 14.96
N ASN A 336 -15.82 -5.71 13.91
CA ASN A 336 -15.38 -5.84 12.52
C ASN A 336 -14.47 -4.66 12.15
N GLY A 337 -13.43 -4.94 11.37
CA GLY A 337 -12.46 -3.93 10.95
C GLY A 337 -11.52 -3.43 12.06
N VAL A 338 -11.53 -4.01 13.27
CA VAL A 338 -10.58 -3.65 14.32
C VAL A 338 -9.28 -4.44 14.14
N HIS A 339 -8.16 -3.73 14.07
CA HIS A 339 -6.82 -4.30 13.97
C HIS A 339 -5.97 -3.85 15.16
N TYR A 340 -5.39 -4.80 15.89
CA TYR A 340 -4.48 -4.50 16.99
C TYR A 340 -3.02 -4.45 16.52
N PRO A 341 -2.16 -3.65 17.17
CA PRO A 341 -0.72 -3.68 16.91
C PRO A 341 -0.17 -5.11 17.05
N GLY A 342 0.68 -5.54 16.11
CA GLY A 342 1.21 -6.90 16.06
C GLY A 342 0.24 -7.99 15.57
N GLY A 343 -0.99 -7.65 15.18
CA GLY A 343 -1.94 -8.57 14.54
C GLY A 343 -2.64 -9.57 15.46
N ALA A 344 -2.61 -9.34 16.78
CA ALA A 344 -3.33 -10.17 17.75
C ALA A 344 -4.85 -9.94 17.68
N ALA A 345 -5.64 -10.90 18.20
CA ALA A 345 -7.10 -10.78 18.28
C ALA A 345 -7.60 -9.79 19.35
N GLN A 346 -6.72 -9.42 20.29
CA GLN A 346 -6.98 -8.51 21.39
C GLN A 346 -5.74 -7.66 21.65
N GLY A 347 -5.95 -6.52 22.28
CA GLY A 347 -4.89 -5.58 22.64
C GLY A 347 -4.10 -6.00 23.85
N THR A 348 -2.81 -5.68 23.84
CA THR A 348 -1.87 -6.04 24.92
C THR A 348 -1.78 -4.93 25.97
N CYS A 349 -1.84 -5.30 27.26
CA CYS A 349 -1.83 -4.33 28.35
C CYS A 349 -0.53 -3.50 28.45
N GLY A 350 -0.63 -2.33 29.08
CA GLY A 350 0.50 -1.44 29.32
C GLY A 350 0.73 -0.43 28.19
N VAL A 351 -0.33 -0.06 27.47
CA VAL A 351 -0.29 1.07 26.53
C VAL A 351 -0.59 2.33 27.34
N VAL A 352 0.28 3.34 27.26
CA VAL A 352 0.10 4.65 27.92
C VAL A 352 0.32 5.72 26.86
N ASN A 353 -0.73 6.51 26.59
CA ASN A 353 -0.74 7.54 25.56
C ASN A 353 -0.15 7.09 24.19
N GLY A 354 -0.43 5.85 23.82
CA GLY A 354 0.13 5.17 22.65
C GLY A 354 -0.95 4.66 21.71
N THR A 355 -0.54 4.00 20.63
CA THR A 355 -1.47 3.36 19.68
C THR A 355 -2.10 2.14 20.33
N LEU A 356 -3.43 2.17 20.46
CA LEU A 356 -4.22 1.04 20.95
C LEU A 356 -4.63 0.12 19.78
N GLY A 357 -4.80 0.66 18.58
CA GLY A 357 -5.13 -0.11 17.40
C GLY A 357 -5.64 0.77 16.26
N TYR A 358 -6.22 0.13 15.27
CA TYR A 358 -6.71 0.77 14.07
C TYR A 358 -8.13 0.28 13.77
N LEU A 359 -8.95 1.17 13.24
CA LEU A 359 -10.26 0.84 12.70
C LEU A 359 -10.20 0.97 11.18
N ALA A 360 -10.30 -0.14 10.46
CA ALA A 360 -10.53 -0.16 9.03
C ALA A 360 -11.95 0.35 8.75
N THR A 361 -12.05 1.54 8.17
CA THR A 361 -13.32 2.23 7.93
C THR A 361 -13.96 1.76 6.63
N PHE A 362 -13.16 1.35 5.64
CA PHE A 362 -13.65 0.74 4.41
C PHE A 362 -13.43 -0.78 4.44
N PRO A 363 -14.45 -1.62 4.15
CA PRO A 363 -15.85 -1.29 3.81
C PRO A 363 -16.80 -1.24 5.03
N PHE A 364 -16.29 -1.26 6.27
CA PHE A 364 -17.09 -1.62 7.45
C PHE A 364 -17.88 -0.47 8.10
N VAL A 365 -17.37 0.76 8.06
CA VAL A 365 -17.88 1.91 8.84
C VAL A 365 -18.39 2.96 7.88
N ALA A 366 -19.57 3.54 8.12
CA ALA A 366 -20.14 4.61 7.29
C ALA A 366 -19.60 6.00 7.72
N PRO A 367 -19.55 7.01 6.82
CA PRO A 367 -19.18 8.37 7.20
C PRO A 367 -20.11 8.96 8.27
N GLY A 368 -19.61 9.98 8.98
CA GLY A 368 -20.36 10.69 10.03
C GLY A 368 -20.00 10.22 11.45
N LEU A 369 -20.92 10.39 12.40
CA LEU A 369 -20.63 10.16 13.82
C LEU A 369 -20.32 8.68 14.12
N VAL A 370 -19.14 8.42 14.69
CA VAL A 370 -18.67 7.11 15.15
C VAL A 370 -18.30 7.21 16.63
N GLU A 371 -18.67 6.20 17.40
CA GLU A 371 -18.25 6.05 18.78
C GLU A 371 -17.37 4.81 18.93
N ILE A 372 -16.22 4.98 19.58
CA ILE A 372 -15.28 3.91 19.90
C ILE A 372 -15.35 3.64 21.40
N ARG A 373 -15.35 2.36 21.77
CA ARG A 373 -15.21 1.88 23.14
C ARG A 373 -13.96 1.04 23.27
N VAL A 374 -13.20 1.32 24.31
CA VAL A 374 -12.13 0.44 24.76
C VAL A 374 -12.50 -0.10 26.12
N CYS A 375 -12.35 -1.41 26.30
CA CYS A 375 -12.60 -2.08 27.58
C CYS A 375 -11.34 -2.85 28.00
N VAL A 376 -10.86 -2.58 29.21
CA VAL A 376 -9.67 -3.21 29.81
C VAL A 376 -10.13 -4.29 30.78
N PHE A 377 -9.60 -5.51 30.62
CA PHE A 377 -9.99 -6.69 31.39
C PHE A 377 -8.91 -7.09 32.39
N SER A 378 -9.32 -7.55 33.57
CA SER A 378 -8.43 -8.09 34.61
C SER A 378 -8.29 -9.62 34.49
N THR A 379 -7.12 -10.15 34.81
CA THR A 379 -6.87 -11.59 34.98
C THR A 379 -7.56 -12.17 36.22
N GLN A 380 -7.95 -11.33 37.18
CA GLN A 380 -8.68 -11.73 38.39
C GLN A 380 -10.20 -11.84 38.16
N GLY A 381 -10.69 -11.53 36.95
CA GLY A 381 -12.11 -11.40 36.67
C GLY A 381 -12.71 -10.09 37.21
N GLY A 382 -13.99 -9.86 36.96
CA GLY A 382 -14.70 -8.64 37.35
C GLY A 382 -15.21 -7.82 36.16
N VAL A 383 -15.85 -6.69 36.46
CA VAL A 383 -16.37 -5.77 35.42
C VAL A 383 -15.19 -5.07 34.75
N PRO A 384 -15.08 -5.09 33.40
CA PRO A 384 -14.01 -4.40 32.71
C PRO A 384 -14.11 -2.89 32.88
N GLN A 385 -12.95 -2.22 32.93
CA GLN A 385 -12.91 -0.76 32.92
C GLN A 385 -13.01 -0.29 31.47
N CYS A 386 -14.11 0.36 31.12
CA CYS A 386 -14.33 0.85 29.76
C CYS A 386 -14.27 2.38 29.68
N CYS A 387 -13.80 2.89 28.55
CA CYS A 387 -13.82 4.30 28.19
C CYS A 387 -14.30 4.44 26.74
N THR A 388 -14.92 5.57 26.41
CA THR A 388 -15.43 5.85 25.08
C THR A 388 -14.95 7.18 24.57
N ILE A 389 -14.89 7.30 23.25
CA ILE A 389 -14.63 8.56 22.53
C ILE A 389 -15.54 8.63 21.31
N GLN A 390 -15.97 9.84 20.96
CA GLN A 390 -16.80 10.10 19.78
C GLN A 390 -16.08 11.05 18.84
N PHE A 391 -16.25 10.81 17.55
CA PHE A 391 -15.69 11.64 16.48
C PHE A 391 -16.56 11.54 15.22
N GLU A 392 -16.44 12.51 14.32
CA GLU A 392 -17.02 12.46 12.98
C GLU A 392 -16.00 11.90 11.99
N LEU A 393 -16.34 10.79 11.35
CA LEU A 393 -15.54 10.19 10.29
C LEU A 393 -15.77 10.93 8.97
N GLN A 394 -14.71 11.57 8.46
CA GLN A 394 -14.65 12.08 7.09
C GLN A 394 -14.16 10.99 6.15
N ARG A 395 -15.04 10.58 5.23
CA ARG A 395 -14.77 9.70 4.09
C ARG A 395 -13.76 10.33 3.14
N ASN A 396 -12.83 9.52 2.65
CA ASN A 396 -11.87 9.86 1.62
C ASN A 396 -11.62 8.65 0.72
N LEU A 397 -12.62 8.32 -0.11
CA LEU A 397 -12.49 7.32 -1.17
C LEU A 397 -12.27 8.03 -2.49
N VAL A 398 -11.04 8.43 -2.73
CA VAL A 398 -10.62 9.13 -3.95
C VAL A 398 -9.51 8.32 -4.60
N TRP A 399 -9.82 7.65 -5.70
CA TRP A 399 -8.85 6.93 -6.54
C TRP A 399 -9.42 6.54 -7.91
N ILE A 400 -8.52 6.30 -8.86
CA ILE A 400 -8.78 5.63 -10.13
C ILE A 400 -8.33 4.17 -9.95
N ARG A 401 -9.27 3.24 -10.02
CA ARG A 401 -8.94 1.81 -9.95
C ARG A 401 -8.45 1.27 -11.28
N GLY A 402 -9.04 1.72 -12.39
CA GLY A 402 -8.77 1.14 -13.69
C GLY A 402 -9.52 1.78 -14.83
N ILE A 403 -9.34 1.20 -16.01
CA ILE A 403 -10.05 1.57 -17.24
C ILE A 403 -10.63 0.29 -17.81
N GLU A 404 -11.94 0.27 -18.00
CA GLU A 404 -12.69 -0.92 -18.45
C GLU A 404 -12.54 -2.15 -17.54
N SER A 405 -11.48 -2.92 -17.67
CA SER A 405 -11.27 -4.17 -16.92
C SER A 405 -9.84 -4.38 -16.41
N PRO A 406 -8.79 -3.84 -17.05
CA PRO A 406 -7.49 -3.76 -16.40
C PRO A 406 -7.49 -2.74 -15.25
N GLU A 407 -6.83 -3.13 -14.16
CA GLU A 407 -6.83 -2.42 -12.88
C GLU A 407 -5.40 -2.17 -12.40
N ALA A 408 -5.23 -1.27 -11.45
CA ALA A 408 -3.97 -1.11 -10.72
C ALA A 408 -3.68 -2.36 -9.86
N GLU A 409 -2.42 -2.77 -9.76
CA GLU A 409 -2.02 -3.98 -9.04
C GLU A 409 -2.04 -3.79 -7.51
N ASP A 410 -2.98 -4.40 -6.80
CA ASP A 410 -3.06 -4.34 -5.32
C ASP A 410 -2.23 -5.43 -4.62
N PRO A 411 -1.49 -5.14 -3.52
CA PRO A 411 -0.95 -3.85 -3.04
C PRO A 411 0.50 -3.61 -3.49
N PRO A 412 0.99 -2.35 -3.64
CA PRO A 412 0.40 -1.07 -3.18
C PRO A 412 -0.28 -0.23 -4.28
N GLY A 413 -0.66 -0.82 -5.42
CA GLY A 413 -0.90 -0.11 -6.69
C GLY A 413 -2.01 0.93 -6.73
N LEU A 414 -3.01 0.92 -5.85
CA LEU A 414 -4.10 1.90 -5.88
C LEU A 414 -3.67 3.34 -5.53
N PHE A 415 -2.63 3.51 -4.72
CA PHE A 415 -2.10 4.84 -4.34
C PHE A 415 -0.65 5.06 -4.78
N ASP A 416 -0.10 4.12 -5.54
CA ASP A 416 1.21 4.29 -6.17
C ASP A 416 1.05 5.05 -7.50
N PRO A 417 1.51 6.31 -7.59
CA PRO A 417 1.39 7.11 -8.82
C PRO A 417 2.26 6.57 -9.97
N THR A 418 3.06 5.52 -9.73
CA THR A 418 3.85 4.79 -10.74
C THR A 418 3.18 3.51 -11.22
N ALA A 419 2.08 3.09 -10.60
CA ALA A 419 1.35 1.90 -11.02
C ALA A 419 0.80 2.06 -12.43
N GLN A 420 0.89 0.97 -13.21
CA GLN A 420 0.29 0.86 -14.54
C GLN A 420 -0.85 -0.16 -14.49
N LEU A 421 -1.78 -0.04 -15.43
CA LEU A 421 -2.95 -0.92 -15.49
C LEU A 421 -2.60 -2.27 -16.10
N VAL A 422 -2.83 -3.33 -15.32
CA VAL A 422 -2.57 -4.72 -15.70
C VAL A 422 -3.87 -5.49 -15.85
N ASP A 423 -3.89 -6.47 -16.75
CA ASP A 423 -5.01 -7.40 -16.86
C ASP A 423 -4.91 -8.56 -15.85
N GLY A 424 -5.87 -9.49 -15.90
CA GLY A 424 -5.89 -10.67 -15.01
C GLY A 424 -4.70 -11.63 -15.17
N ALA A 425 -3.82 -11.42 -16.16
CA ALA A 425 -2.56 -12.15 -16.33
C ALA A 425 -1.32 -11.35 -15.86
N GLY A 426 -1.52 -10.15 -15.31
CA GLY A 426 -0.43 -9.26 -14.89
C GLY A 426 0.25 -8.53 -16.06
N VAL A 427 -0.38 -8.49 -17.23
CA VAL A 427 0.20 -7.85 -18.43
C VAL A 427 -0.31 -6.42 -18.54
N VAL A 428 0.60 -5.46 -18.69
CA VAL A 428 0.25 -4.05 -18.94
C VAL A 428 -0.47 -3.92 -20.28
N ARG A 429 -1.60 -3.21 -20.30
CA ARG A 429 -2.44 -3.04 -21.50
C ARG A 429 -2.46 -1.59 -22.01
N SER A 430 -2.69 -1.46 -23.32
CA SER A 430 -3.02 -0.20 -24.00
C SER A 430 -4.53 -0.08 -24.23
N PHE A 431 -5.01 1.16 -24.33
CA PHE A 431 -6.42 1.48 -24.52
C PHE A 431 -6.61 2.45 -25.67
N GLY A 432 -7.75 2.40 -26.34
CA GLY A 432 -8.04 3.28 -27.48
C GLY A 432 -9.51 3.59 -27.64
N THR A 433 -9.83 4.50 -28.55
CA THR A 433 -11.20 4.84 -28.95
C THR A 433 -12.04 5.42 -27.81
N ALA A 434 -13.16 4.79 -27.43
CA ALA A 434 -14.02 5.23 -26.34
C ALA A 434 -13.95 4.29 -25.13
N LEU A 435 -13.75 4.86 -23.94
CA LEU A 435 -13.37 4.15 -22.72
C LEU A 435 -14.14 4.67 -21.50
N ARG A 436 -14.26 3.84 -20.48
CA ARG A 436 -14.76 4.16 -19.14
C ARG A 436 -13.66 4.07 -18.11
N VAL A 437 -13.56 5.11 -17.29
CA VAL A 437 -12.64 5.15 -16.15
C VAL A 437 -13.40 4.71 -14.90
N TYR A 438 -12.84 3.79 -14.14
CA TYR A 438 -13.42 3.21 -12.93
C TYR A 438 -12.64 3.67 -11.69
N GLY A 439 -13.34 3.86 -10.59
CA GLY A 439 -12.73 4.23 -9.32
C GLY A 439 -13.74 4.77 -8.32
N SER A 440 -13.27 5.59 -7.40
CA SER A 440 -14.11 6.22 -6.37
C SER A 440 -13.84 7.71 -6.27
N ALA A 441 -14.91 8.49 -6.14
CA ALA A 441 -14.87 9.92 -5.88
C ALA A 441 -15.90 10.24 -4.78
N SER A 442 -15.63 9.77 -3.56
CA SER A 442 -16.52 9.94 -2.41
C SER A 442 -15.78 10.61 -1.26
N VAL A 443 -16.22 11.83 -0.94
CA VAL A 443 -15.74 12.61 0.22
C VAL A 443 -16.93 13.19 0.97
N GLY A 444 -16.91 13.09 2.30
CA GLY A 444 -17.94 13.64 3.17
C GLY A 444 -18.12 12.90 4.49
N GLY A 445 -19.09 13.31 5.28
CA GLY A 445 -19.34 12.77 6.62
C GLY A 445 -19.21 13.81 7.71
N CYS A 446 -18.17 14.65 7.68
CA CYS A 446 -18.07 15.79 8.57
C CYS A 446 -18.90 16.97 8.07
N VAL A 447 -19.45 17.74 9.01
CA VAL A 447 -20.24 18.94 8.71
C VAL A 447 -19.41 19.93 7.87
N GLY A 448 -19.96 20.33 6.72
CA GLY A 448 -19.35 21.32 5.83
C GLY A 448 -18.21 20.79 4.94
N ARG A 449 -17.94 19.49 4.92
CA ARG A 449 -16.93 18.84 4.06
C ARG A 449 -17.52 17.85 3.06
N GLU A 450 -18.64 18.20 2.46
CA GLU A 450 -19.33 17.36 1.47
C GLU A 450 -18.67 17.47 0.09
N ILE A 451 -18.84 16.47 -0.76
CA ILE A 451 -18.37 16.55 -2.14
C ILE A 451 -19.06 17.68 -2.91
N LYS A 452 -18.26 18.54 -3.54
CA LYS A 452 -18.73 19.62 -4.41
C LYS A 452 -18.60 19.23 -5.89
N ARG A 453 -17.46 18.67 -6.27
CA ARG A 453 -17.21 18.19 -7.64
C ARG A 453 -16.07 17.20 -7.70
N TYR A 454 -16.03 16.44 -8.79
CA TYR A 454 -14.82 15.77 -9.22
C TYR A 454 -14.53 16.05 -10.69
N THR A 455 -13.25 15.96 -11.05
CA THR A 455 -12.76 16.13 -12.42
C THR A 455 -11.78 15.02 -12.77
N LEU A 456 -11.82 14.55 -14.02
CA LEU A 456 -10.75 13.76 -14.60
C LEU A 456 -9.98 14.62 -15.59
N SER A 457 -8.66 14.51 -15.50
CA SER A 457 -7.73 15.22 -16.36
C SER A 457 -6.61 14.29 -16.78
N TYR A 458 -5.93 14.60 -17.88
CA TYR A 458 -4.77 13.84 -18.33
C TYR A 458 -3.54 14.74 -18.47
N HIS A 459 -2.36 14.15 -18.37
CA HIS A 459 -1.08 14.77 -18.72
C HIS A 459 -0.31 13.83 -19.65
N SER A 460 0.41 14.38 -20.64
CA SER A 460 1.27 13.57 -21.50
C SER A 460 2.51 13.08 -20.75
N GLY A 461 2.88 11.83 -20.93
CA GLY A 461 3.96 11.17 -20.20
C GLY A 461 3.55 10.68 -18.81
N PHE A 462 4.44 9.91 -18.20
CA PHE A 462 4.26 9.38 -16.85
C PHE A 462 4.77 10.38 -15.81
N VAL A 463 3.83 11.05 -15.16
CA VAL A 463 4.09 12.03 -14.11
C VAL A 463 3.60 11.50 -12.78
N VAL A 464 4.33 11.83 -11.71
CA VAL A 464 4.02 11.37 -10.34
C VAL A 464 3.57 12.50 -9.40
N ASN A 465 3.62 13.75 -9.88
CA ASN A 465 3.19 14.91 -9.11
C ASN A 465 1.80 15.36 -9.60
N PRO A 466 0.74 15.23 -8.79
CA PRO A 466 -0.61 15.61 -9.19
C PRO A 466 -0.80 17.12 -9.34
N LEU A 467 0.13 17.93 -8.80
CA LEU A 467 0.12 19.39 -8.88
C LEU A 467 0.97 19.94 -10.04
N LEU A 468 1.54 19.08 -10.88
CA LEU A 468 2.31 19.51 -12.05
C LEU A 468 1.41 20.35 -12.98
N PRO A 469 1.85 21.52 -13.48
CA PRO A 469 1.10 22.26 -14.47
C PRO A 469 1.04 21.47 -15.80
N GLY A 470 -0.05 21.60 -16.55
CA GLY A 470 -0.20 20.97 -17.87
C GLY A 470 -1.28 19.87 -17.95
N PHE A 471 -1.93 19.52 -16.84
CA PHE A 471 -3.10 18.64 -16.88
C PHE A 471 -4.25 19.29 -17.65
N ILE A 472 -4.80 18.55 -18.62
CA ILE A 472 -5.94 18.96 -19.43
C ILE A 472 -7.17 18.21 -18.94
N GLN A 473 -8.20 18.95 -18.53
CA GLN A 473 -9.46 18.37 -18.08
C GLN A 473 -10.23 17.77 -19.25
N PHE A 474 -10.71 16.54 -19.08
CA PHE A 474 -11.58 15.86 -20.05
C PHE A 474 -12.86 15.30 -19.43
N TRP A 475 -12.91 15.10 -18.10
CA TRP A 475 -14.11 14.72 -17.34
C TRP A 475 -14.43 15.74 -16.19
N GLN A 476 -15.69 16.07 -15.88
CA GLN A 476 -16.16 16.86 -14.72
C GLN A 476 -17.60 16.48 -14.34
N VAL A 477 -17.84 16.33 -13.04
CA VAL A 477 -19.17 16.16 -12.45
C VAL A 477 -19.30 17.08 -11.25
N ASP A 478 -20.33 17.93 -11.26
CA ASP A 478 -20.68 18.82 -10.16
C ASP A 478 -21.87 18.26 -9.36
N TYR A 479 -21.83 18.40 -8.04
CA TYR A 479 -22.89 18.03 -7.11
C TYR A 479 -23.59 19.30 -6.66
N ASN A 480 -24.86 19.45 -7.06
CA ASN A 480 -25.62 20.70 -6.90
C ASN A 480 -26.75 20.59 -5.86
N THR A 481 -27.16 19.37 -5.49
CA THR A 481 -28.27 19.16 -4.53
C THR A 481 -27.87 18.20 -3.41
N PRO A 482 -28.46 18.33 -2.20
CA PRO A 482 -28.22 17.38 -1.11
C PRO A 482 -28.52 15.92 -1.48
N LEU A 483 -29.51 15.68 -2.34
CA LEU A 483 -29.84 14.33 -2.82
C LEU A 483 -28.74 13.74 -3.71
N GLN A 484 -28.06 14.57 -4.52
CA GLN A 484 -26.91 14.13 -5.32
C GLN A 484 -25.72 13.78 -4.43
N ILE A 485 -25.50 14.58 -3.40
CA ILE A 485 -24.44 14.38 -2.40
C ILE A 485 -24.71 13.08 -1.62
N ASP A 486 -25.91 12.90 -1.08
CA ASP A 486 -26.30 11.69 -0.34
C ASP A 486 -26.24 10.43 -1.22
N ALA A 487 -26.68 10.50 -2.48
CA ALA A 487 -26.55 9.40 -3.43
C ALA A 487 -25.09 9.03 -3.72
N GLY A 488 -24.17 9.99 -3.70
CA GLY A 488 -22.73 9.77 -3.84
C GLY A 488 -22.06 9.24 -2.57
N LEU A 489 -22.44 9.76 -1.40
CA LEU A 489 -21.91 9.36 -0.09
C LEU A 489 -22.30 7.94 0.31
N ASN A 490 -23.49 7.49 -0.12
CA ASN A 490 -24.00 6.15 0.13
C ASN A 490 -23.51 5.10 -0.87
N ARG A 491 -22.69 5.48 -1.88
CA ARG A 491 -22.02 4.50 -2.74
C ARG A 491 -20.84 3.90 -1.98
N ILE A 492 -21.07 2.71 -1.43
CA ILE A 492 -20.07 1.89 -0.74
C ILE A 492 -19.08 1.26 -1.74
N PHE A 493 -19.37 1.32 -3.04
CA PHE A 493 -18.58 0.66 -4.08
C PHE A 493 -18.09 1.65 -5.13
N GLU A 494 -16.96 1.30 -5.74
CA GLU A 494 -16.42 1.97 -6.91
C GLU A 494 -17.39 1.90 -8.08
N ASP A 495 -17.37 2.93 -8.92
CA ASP A 495 -18.24 3.03 -10.09
C ASP A 495 -17.50 3.72 -11.24
N VAL A 496 -18.20 3.91 -12.37
CA VAL A 496 -17.69 4.63 -13.53
C VAL A 496 -17.55 6.13 -13.20
N LEU A 497 -16.31 6.59 -13.13
CA LEU A 497 -15.95 8.00 -12.97
C LEU A 497 -16.25 8.81 -14.25
N THR A 498 -16.29 8.18 -15.42
CA THR A 498 -16.82 8.81 -16.65
C THR A 498 -18.36 8.73 -16.68
N SER A 499 -19.04 9.28 -15.68
CA SER A 499 -20.49 9.29 -15.59
C SER A 499 -21.08 10.69 -15.72
N ARG A 500 -22.38 10.78 -16.03
CA ARG A 500 -23.13 12.03 -16.19
C ARG A 500 -24.47 11.98 -15.48
N TRP A 501 -24.97 13.13 -15.03
CA TRP A 501 -26.31 13.22 -14.47
C TRP A 501 -27.39 12.97 -15.53
N ARG A 502 -28.35 12.10 -15.21
CA ARG A 502 -29.54 11.85 -16.03
C ARG A 502 -30.82 12.11 -15.23
N GLU A 503 -31.80 12.71 -15.90
CA GLU A 503 -33.18 12.85 -15.39
C GLU A 503 -34.08 11.68 -15.80
N TRP A 504 -35.09 11.42 -14.95
CA TRP A 504 -36.21 10.56 -15.30
C TRP A 504 -37.08 11.22 -16.39
N HIS A 505 -37.33 10.50 -17.50
CA HIS A 505 -38.13 11.05 -18.60
C HIS A 505 -39.61 11.16 -18.19
N TRP A 506 -40.05 12.37 -17.83
CA TRP A 506 -41.47 12.71 -17.70
C TRP A 506 -42.03 13.24 -19.02
N PRO A 507 -43.37 13.19 -19.24
CA PRO A 507 -43.99 13.80 -20.40
C PRO A 507 -43.60 15.28 -20.55
N PRO A 508 -43.53 15.83 -21.78
CA PRO A 508 -43.18 17.22 -22.02
C PRO A 508 -44.08 18.16 -21.19
N GLY A 509 -43.50 18.98 -20.32
CA GLY A 509 -44.21 20.04 -19.58
C GLY A 509 -44.41 19.82 -18.07
N LEU A 510 -43.93 18.71 -17.48
CA LEU A 510 -43.96 18.49 -16.02
C LEU A 510 -42.56 18.58 -15.41
N CYS A 511 -42.32 19.62 -14.59
CA CYS A 511 -41.13 19.75 -13.76
C CYS A 511 -41.35 18.95 -12.46
N ALA A 512 -40.65 17.84 -12.27
CA ALA A 512 -40.75 17.02 -11.06
C ALA A 512 -39.42 17.06 -10.27
N PRO A 513 -39.44 17.28 -8.95
CA PRO A 513 -38.22 17.37 -8.13
C PRO A 513 -37.74 15.99 -7.66
N ILE A 514 -37.52 15.01 -8.56
CA ILE A 514 -37.28 13.62 -8.12
C ILE A 514 -36.17 12.90 -8.91
N SER A 515 -35.07 12.65 -8.19
CA SER A 515 -33.96 11.69 -8.41
C SER A 515 -33.20 11.77 -9.74
N ASN A 516 -32.10 12.53 -9.75
CA ASN A 516 -31.03 12.35 -10.74
C ASN A 516 -30.10 11.23 -10.28
N TRP A 517 -29.63 10.40 -11.21
CA TRP A 517 -28.58 9.41 -10.96
C TRP A 517 -27.44 9.59 -11.95
N LEU A 518 -26.25 9.13 -11.56
CA LEU A 518 -25.11 9.06 -12.45
C LEU A 518 -25.30 7.88 -13.41
N GLN A 519 -25.32 8.18 -14.70
CA GLN A 519 -25.31 7.20 -15.78
C GLN A 519 -23.92 7.15 -16.40
N ASP A 520 -23.39 5.94 -16.56
CA ASP A 520 -22.14 5.67 -17.26
C ASP A 520 -22.13 6.25 -18.67
N ALA A 521 -20.99 6.82 -19.04
CA ALA A 521 -20.73 7.33 -20.37
C ALA A 521 -19.32 6.93 -20.82
N TYR A 522 -19.14 6.78 -22.13
CA TYR A 522 -17.83 6.57 -22.71
C TYR A 522 -17.16 7.92 -22.96
N TRP A 523 -15.90 8.05 -22.54
CA TRP A 523 -15.01 9.11 -22.98
C TRP A 523 -14.30 8.66 -24.24
N SER A 524 -14.49 9.40 -25.35
CA SER A 524 -13.69 9.17 -26.56
C SER A 524 -12.36 9.89 -26.50
N THR A 525 -11.28 9.12 -26.62
CA THR A 525 -9.89 9.59 -26.69
C THR A 525 -9.53 10.22 -28.04
N GLN A 526 -10.33 9.95 -29.08
CA GLN A 526 -10.12 10.43 -30.45
C GLN A 526 -11.06 11.57 -30.86
N VAL A 527 -12.36 11.38 -30.63
CA VAL A 527 -13.41 12.25 -31.16
C VAL A 527 -14.00 13.07 -30.01
N PRO A 528 -14.08 14.40 -30.13
CA PRO A 528 -14.80 15.20 -29.14
C PRO A 528 -16.28 14.80 -29.13
N GLN A 529 -16.83 14.50 -27.96
CA GLN A 529 -18.24 14.19 -27.76
C GLN A 529 -18.86 15.23 -26.84
N SER A 530 -20.01 15.77 -27.22
CA SER A 530 -20.78 16.69 -26.38
C SER A 530 -21.90 15.95 -25.67
N PHE A 531 -21.98 16.09 -24.35
CA PHE A 531 -23.02 15.52 -23.52
C PHE A 531 -23.86 16.63 -22.86
N PRO A 532 -25.20 16.54 -22.90
CA PRO A 532 -26.05 17.51 -22.22
C PRO A 532 -26.01 17.30 -20.70
N ILE A 533 -25.80 18.38 -19.94
CA ILE A 533 -26.05 18.45 -18.50
C ILE A 533 -27.52 18.83 -18.33
N VAL A 534 -28.37 17.89 -17.92
CA VAL A 534 -29.79 18.20 -17.71
C VAL A 534 -29.94 18.97 -16.39
N PRO A 535 -30.38 20.25 -16.40
CA PRO A 535 -30.43 21.07 -15.19
C PRO A 535 -31.54 20.60 -14.25
N SER A 536 -31.21 20.40 -12.98
CA SER A 536 -32.12 19.83 -11.98
C SER A 536 -33.25 20.74 -11.48
N GLU A 537 -33.36 22.00 -11.94
CA GLU A 537 -34.35 22.94 -11.37
C GLU A 537 -35.04 23.86 -12.40
N PRO A 538 -36.37 24.07 -12.25
CA PRO A 538 -37.17 24.91 -13.14
C PRO A 538 -36.86 26.42 -13.00
N PRO A 539 -37.12 27.24 -14.04
CA PRO A 539 -37.73 26.88 -15.33
C PRO A 539 -36.64 26.62 -16.38
N CYS A 540 -36.36 25.35 -16.68
CA CYS A 540 -35.02 24.92 -17.12
C CYS A 540 -34.52 25.60 -18.43
N PRO A 541 -33.34 26.24 -18.40
CA PRO A 541 -32.62 26.66 -19.61
C PRO A 541 -32.11 25.45 -20.42
N ALA A 542 -31.57 25.69 -21.62
CA ALA A 542 -30.92 24.64 -22.39
C ALA A 542 -29.86 23.91 -21.54
N PRO A 543 -29.77 22.57 -21.62
CA PRO A 543 -28.78 21.83 -20.85
C PRO A 543 -27.40 22.40 -21.16
N ALA A 544 -26.64 22.76 -20.12
CA ALA A 544 -25.25 23.14 -20.32
C ALA A 544 -24.56 21.96 -21.02
N MET A 545 -24.03 22.18 -22.22
CA MET A 545 -23.30 21.10 -22.88
C MET A 545 -21.91 21.06 -22.33
N TRP A 546 -21.44 19.85 -22.12
CA TRP A 546 -20.07 19.62 -21.80
C TRP A 546 -19.44 18.70 -22.83
N ASN A 547 -18.25 19.07 -23.30
CA ASN A 547 -17.51 18.35 -24.31
C ASN A 547 -16.41 17.52 -23.67
N SER A 548 -16.36 16.23 -23.99
CA SER A 548 -15.14 15.46 -23.84
C SER A 548 -14.08 16.08 -24.73
N THR A 549 -12.91 16.34 -24.14
CA THR A 549 -11.74 16.76 -24.90
C THR A 549 -10.99 15.48 -25.25
N PRO A 550 -10.69 15.22 -26.52
CA PRO A 550 -9.87 14.08 -26.88
C PRO A 550 -8.43 14.29 -26.38
N LEU A 551 -7.60 13.26 -26.51
CA LEU A 551 -6.16 13.39 -26.26
C LEU A 551 -5.55 14.43 -27.21
N PRO A 552 -4.42 15.05 -26.84
CA PRO A 552 -3.76 16.02 -27.69
C PRO A 552 -3.38 15.33 -29.01
N LEU A 553 -3.48 16.06 -30.11
CA LEU A 553 -3.24 15.49 -31.44
C LEU A 553 -1.79 15.01 -31.66
N ILE A 554 -0.86 15.23 -30.72
CA ILE A 554 0.52 14.73 -30.81
C ILE A 554 0.56 13.19 -30.82
N ASN A 555 1.50 12.60 -31.55
CA ASN A 555 1.66 11.15 -31.70
C ASN A 555 0.35 10.41 -32.03
N CYS A 556 -0.50 11.01 -32.86
CA CYS A 556 -1.83 10.51 -33.21
C CYS A 556 -2.63 10.07 -31.98
N GLN A 557 -2.65 10.91 -30.93
CA GLN A 557 -3.41 10.66 -29.70
C GLN A 557 -2.99 9.36 -29.00
N SER A 558 -1.74 8.92 -29.21
CA SER A 558 -1.18 7.69 -28.68
C SER A 558 0.05 8.00 -27.83
N GLY A 559 0.44 7.10 -26.93
CA GLY A 559 1.60 7.26 -26.07
C GLY A 559 1.32 6.99 -24.59
N ARG A 560 2.28 7.38 -23.76
CA ARG A 560 2.17 7.36 -22.30
C ARG A 560 1.40 8.56 -21.81
N TYR A 561 0.44 8.35 -20.91
CA TYR A 561 -0.31 9.41 -20.25
C TYR A 561 -0.50 9.09 -18.77
N THR A 562 -0.71 10.13 -17.98
CA THR A 562 -1.17 10.00 -16.60
C THR A 562 -2.56 10.59 -16.50
N LEU A 563 -3.52 9.80 -16.04
CA LEU A 563 -4.85 10.29 -15.64
C LEU A 563 -4.78 10.80 -14.21
N ARG A 564 -5.52 11.86 -13.93
CA ARG A 564 -5.66 12.46 -12.60
C ARG A 564 -7.13 12.63 -12.26
N LEU A 565 -7.54 12.02 -11.16
CA LEU A 565 -8.79 12.35 -10.49
C LEU A 565 -8.53 13.51 -9.52
N THR A 566 -9.38 14.53 -9.55
CA THR A 566 -9.36 15.62 -8.57
C THR A 566 -10.74 15.75 -7.97
N VAL A 567 -10.86 15.68 -6.66
CA VAL A 567 -12.12 15.85 -5.92
C VAL A 567 -12.00 17.10 -5.06
N GLU A 568 -13.01 17.98 -5.16
CA GLU A 568 -13.13 19.20 -4.38
C GLU A 568 -14.29 19.03 -3.39
N ASP A 569 -14.05 19.32 -2.12
CA ASP A 569 -15.08 19.39 -1.09
C ASP A 569 -15.63 20.82 -0.91
N THR A 570 -16.74 20.97 -0.19
CA THR A 570 -17.39 22.25 0.09
C THR A 570 -16.56 23.21 0.95
N ALA A 571 -15.56 22.69 1.67
CA ALA A 571 -14.58 23.47 2.43
C ALA A 571 -13.34 23.84 1.60
N SER A 572 -13.37 23.64 0.27
CA SER A 572 -12.25 23.85 -0.67
C SER A 572 -11.05 22.93 -0.43
N GLY A 573 -11.24 21.82 0.29
CA GLY A 573 -10.28 20.71 0.34
C GLY A 573 -10.19 20.03 -1.02
N ILE A 574 -8.97 19.77 -1.48
CA ILE A 574 -8.70 19.14 -2.76
C ILE A 574 -7.97 17.82 -2.51
N LYS A 575 -8.47 16.76 -3.14
CA LYS A 575 -7.87 15.42 -3.12
C LYS A 575 -7.51 15.01 -4.55
N HIS A 576 -6.40 14.31 -4.69
CA HIS A 576 -5.90 13.85 -5.97
C HIS A 576 -5.58 12.37 -5.93
N ASP A 577 -5.74 11.74 -7.09
CA ASP A 577 -5.19 10.42 -7.38
C ASP A 577 -4.66 10.37 -8.81
N LEU A 578 -3.63 9.55 -9.05
CA LEU A 578 -2.94 9.44 -10.34
C LEU A 578 -2.87 7.99 -10.81
N GLN A 579 -3.13 7.78 -12.10
CA GLN A 579 -3.01 6.48 -12.74
C GLN A 579 -2.23 6.58 -14.06
N GLN A 580 -1.21 5.75 -14.25
CA GLN A 580 -0.45 5.69 -15.51
C GLN A 580 -1.12 4.75 -16.51
N VAL A 581 -1.24 5.23 -17.76
CA VAL A 581 -2.04 4.58 -18.82
C VAL A 581 -1.32 4.73 -20.16
N TRP A 582 -1.41 3.69 -20.98
CA TRP A 582 -1.01 3.73 -22.37
C TRP A 582 -2.22 3.90 -23.27
N PHE A 583 -2.20 4.91 -24.14
CA PHE A 583 -3.19 5.06 -25.18
C PHE A 583 -2.62 4.67 -26.53
N ASP A 584 -3.39 3.90 -27.29
CA ASP A 584 -3.15 3.62 -28.70
C ASP A 584 -4.39 3.99 -29.51
N ASN A 585 -4.19 4.88 -30.46
CA ASN A 585 -5.19 5.39 -31.38
C ASN A 585 -4.64 5.43 -32.81
N LYS A 586 -3.53 4.73 -33.09
CA LYS A 586 -2.98 4.63 -34.44
C LYS A 586 -3.79 3.65 -35.28
N ASP A 587 -3.76 3.85 -36.59
CA ASP A 587 -4.46 2.98 -37.52
C ASP A 587 -3.72 1.65 -37.69
N ILE A 588 -4.47 0.55 -37.73
CA ILE A 588 -3.97 -0.76 -38.14
C ILE A 588 -4.21 -0.99 -39.64
N HIS A 589 -3.25 -1.59 -40.32
CA HIS A 589 -3.26 -1.76 -41.77
C HIS A 589 -3.29 -3.24 -42.17
N GLY A 590 -4.25 -3.59 -43.01
CA GLY A 590 -4.42 -4.93 -43.57
C GLY A 590 -4.91 -4.85 -44.99
N LYS A 591 -4.17 -5.43 -45.93
CA LYS A 591 -4.56 -5.46 -47.35
C LYS A 591 -3.87 -6.57 -48.11
N ILE A 592 -4.62 -7.35 -48.88
CA ILE A 592 -4.11 -8.29 -49.87
C ILE A 592 -4.00 -7.56 -51.21
N MET A 593 -2.87 -7.74 -51.89
CA MET A 593 -2.60 -7.02 -53.13
C MET A 593 -2.57 -7.94 -54.35
N GLN A 594 -1.95 -9.11 -54.23
CA GLN A 594 -1.76 -10.01 -55.37
C GLN A 594 -1.43 -11.44 -54.93
N ILE A 595 -1.69 -12.40 -55.82
CA ILE A 595 -1.13 -13.75 -55.77
C ILE A 595 -0.04 -13.82 -56.85
N PHE A 596 1.22 -13.75 -56.45
CA PHE A 596 2.34 -13.74 -57.38
C PHE A 596 2.57 -15.14 -57.99
N PRO A 597 2.90 -15.23 -59.31
CA PRO A 597 3.18 -14.15 -60.27
C PRO A 597 1.98 -13.66 -61.09
N VAL A 598 0.75 -13.94 -60.66
CA VAL A 598 -0.44 -13.66 -61.45
C VAL A 598 -0.82 -12.17 -61.33
N PRO A 599 -1.04 -11.46 -62.46
CA PRO A 599 -1.50 -10.08 -62.44
C PRO A 599 -2.84 -9.93 -61.69
N PRO A 600 -3.09 -8.78 -61.04
CA PRO A 600 -4.38 -8.50 -60.43
C PRO A 600 -5.54 -8.71 -61.42
N CYS A 601 -6.64 -9.27 -60.94
CA CYS A 601 -7.86 -9.57 -61.72
C CYS A 601 -7.73 -10.63 -62.82
N ALA A 602 -6.57 -11.27 -63.01
CA ALA A 602 -6.45 -12.39 -63.95
C ALA A 602 -6.96 -13.71 -63.34
N THR A 603 -7.46 -14.60 -64.20
CA THR A 603 -7.77 -15.98 -63.82
C THR A 603 -6.48 -16.74 -63.54
N ILE A 604 -6.43 -17.42 -62.41
CA ILE A 604 -5.31 -18.25 -61.98
C ILE A 604 -5.52 -19.67 -62.52
N ASN A 605 -4.57 -20.15 -63.32
CA ASN A 605 -4.59 -21.54 -63.80
C ASN A 605 -3.66 -22.38 -62.92
N LEU A 606 -4.13 -23.54 -62.43
CA LEU A 606 -3.30 -24.40 -61.58
C LEU A 606 -2.03 -24.90 -62.28
N SER A 607 -2.06 -25.04 -63.62
CA SER A 607 -0.87 -25.38 -64.41
C SER A 607 0.28 -24.37 -64.30
N GLN A 608 0.01 -23.11 -63.94
CA GLN A 608 1.03 -22.08 -63.73
C GLN A 608 1.95 -22.39 -62.54
N PHE A 609 1.48 -23.23 -61.61
CA PHE A 609 2.17 -23.55 -60.35
C PHE A 609 2.48 -25.03 -60.21
N ALA A 610 1.71 -25.89 -60.86
CA ALA A 610 1.88 -27.32 -60.79
C ALA A 610 3.17 -27.79 -61.45
N ALA A 611 3.84 -28.76 -60.81
CA ALA A 611 4.91 -29.49 -61.46
C ALA A 611 4.38 -30.30 -62.66
N VAL A 612 5.27 -30.64 -63.60
CA VAL A 612 4.94 -31.38 -64.84
C VAL A 612 3.97 -32.54 -64.55
N GLY A 613 2.83 -32.55 -65.23
CA GLY A 613 1.80 -33.59 -65.08
C GLY A 613 0.90 -33.47 -63.84
N GLY A 614 0.94 -32.35 -63.10
CA GLY A 614 0.11 -32.19 -61.90
C GLY A 614 0.53 -33.11 -60.76
N ASN A 615 1.84 -33.29 -60.58
CA ASN A 615 2.39 -34.16 -59.55
C ASN A 615 2.06 -33.66 -58.14
N CYS A 616 1.24 -34.42 -57.40
CA CYS A 616 0.83 -34.10 -56.04
C CYS A 616 1.89 -34.36 -54.98
N THR A 617 3.04 -34.98 -55.31
CA THR A 617 4.10 -35.27 -54.32
C THR A 617 4.99 -34.07 -54.00
N VAL A 618 4.87 -32.99 -54.80
CA VAL A 618 5.65 -31.75 -54.64
C VAL A 618 4.73 -30.54 -54.45
N PRO A 619 5.05 -29.58 -53.55
CA PRO A 619 4.25 -28.37 -53.35
C PRO A 619 4.07 -27.53 -54.61
N TRP A 620 2.92 -26.86 -54.75
CA TRP A 620 2.64 -25.90 -55.82
C TRP A 620 2.59 -24.47 -55.23
N PRO A 621 3.75 -23.83 -54.96
CA PRO A 621 3.82 -22.63 -54.14
C PRO A 621 3.35 -21.38 -54.91
N ALA A 622 2.36 -20.68 -54.36
CA ALA A 622 1.92 -19.37 -54.81
C ALA A 622 2.08 -18.36 -53.67
N GLN A 623 2.78 -17.24 -53.92
CA GLN A 623 3.00 -16.24 -52.87
C GLN A 623 1.83 -15.27 -52.80
N LEU A 624 1.17 -15.21 -51.65
CA LEU A 624 0.17 -14.20 -51.33
C LEU A 624 0.89 -12.95 -50.82
N HIS A 625 0.85 -11.88 -51.58
CA HIS A 625 1.49 -10.61 -51.25
C HIS A 625 0.47 -9.62 -50.69
N GLY A 626 0.87 -8.89 -49.66
CA GLY A 626 0.04 -7.88 -49.04
C GLY A 626 0.71 -7.22 -47.84
N ILE A 627 -0.11 -6.64 -46.98
CA ILE A 627 0.29 -5.82 -45.83
C ILE A 627 -0.51 -6.32 -44.63
N ALA A 628 0.20 -6.54 -43.53
CA ALA A 628 -0.36 -6.78 -42.21
C ALA A 628 0.54 -6.04 -41.22
N TYR A 629 0.13 -4.85 -40.84
CA TYR A 629 1.01 -3.88 -40.19
C TYR A 629 0.25 -3.09 -39.13
N ASP A 630 0.93 -2.84 -38.04
CA ASP A 630 0.47 -2.02 -36.92
C ASP A 630 1.64 -1.18 -36.43
N GLU A 631 1.43 0.08 -36.11
CA GLU A 631 2.53 0.94 -35.65
C GLU A 631 2.87 0.67 -34.19
N TYR A 632 4.11 0.97 -33.77
CA TYR A 632 4.39 1.04 -32.34
C TYR A 632 3.66 2.25 -31.74
N ILE A 633 3.13 2.13 -30.52
CA ILE A 633 2.58 3.29 -29.80
C ILE A 633 3.67 4.36 -29.67
N GLU A 634 4.85 3.95 -29.22
CA GLU A 634 6.09 4.74 -29.20
C GLU A 634 7.10 4.13 -30.17
N GLU A 635 7.46 4.89 -31.19
CA GLU A 635 8.38 4.43 -32.23
C GLU A 635 9.73 3.98 -31.63
N GLY A 636 10.15 2.76 -31.97
CA GLY A 636 11.39 2.14 -31.47
C GLY A 636 11.26 1.38 -30.15
N ASN A 637 10.11 1.44 -29.48
CA ASN A 637 9.84 0.64 -28.28
C ASN A 637 9.18 -0.70 -28.65
N LEU A 638 10.00 -1.75 -28.70
CA LEU A 638 9.61 -3.12 -29.08
C LEU A 638 8.94 -3.92 -27.96
N ALA A 639 8.79 -3.34 -26.76
CA ALA A 639 8.19 -4.02 -25.63
C ALA A 639 6.69 -3.71 -25.56
N PRO A 640 5.84 -4.68 -25.16
CA PRO A 640 4.48 -4.40 -24.75
C PRO A 640 4.46 -3.38 -23.58
N PRO A 641 3.46 -2.49 -23.51
CA PRO A 641 2.31 -2.40 -24.41
C PRO A 641 2.58 -1.57 -25.69
N SER A 642 3.79 -1.07 -25.91
CA SER A 642 4.10 -0.28 -27.11
C SER A 642 4.12 -1.11 -28.39
N ASP A 643 4.68 -2.33 -28.35
CA ASP A 643 4.44 -3.34 -29.37
C ASP A 643 3.26 -4.22 -28.95
N ASN A 644 2.07 -3.81 -29.36
CA ASN A 644 0.79 -4.45 -29.08
C ASN A 644 0.27 -5.32 -30.24
N TYR A 645 1.05 -5.50 -31.31
CA TYR A 645 0.63 -6.24 -32.50
C TYR A 645 0.30 -7.70 -32.16
N ALA A 646 -0.96 -8.09 -32.33
CA ALA A 646 -1.45 -9.44 -32.00
C ALA A 646 -1.33 -10.42 -33.17
N GLY A 647 -1.00 -9.93 -34.37
CA GLY A 647 -0.80 -10.73 -35.56
C GLY A 647 -1.91 -10.63 -36.59
N TYR A 648 -1.79 -11.47 -37.62
CA TYR A 648 -2.77 -11.62 -38.69
C TYR A 648 -3.13 -13.07 -38.95
N GLN A 649 -4.30 -13.26 -39.54
CA GLN A 649 -4.84 -14.57 -39.89
C GLN A 649 -5.43 -14.52 -41.31
N LEU A 650 -5.39 -15.66 -41.99
CA LEU A 650 -5.85 -15.81 -43.36
C LEU A 650 -6.79 -17.01 -43.46
N TRP A 651 -7.89 -16.83 -44.18
CA TRP A 651 -8.80 -17.91 -44.56
C TRP A 651 -9.10 -17.87 -46.04
N ILE A 652 -9.39 -19.02 -46.63
CA ILE A 652 -9.81 -19.17 -48.01
C ILE A 652 -11.15 -19.90 -48.06
N LYS A 653 -12.02 -19.53 -48.99
CA LYS A 653 -13.21 -20.31 -49.34
C LYS A 653 -13.40 -20.35 -50.85
N LYS A 654 -13.93 -21.46 -51.35
CA LYS A 654 -14.58 -21.57 -52.66
C LYS A 654 -15.94 -20.87 -52.58
N ASP A 655 -16.40 -20.25 -53.67
CA ASP A 655 -17.68 -19.56 -53.68
C ASP A 655 -18.83 -20.49 -53.24
N GLY A 656 -19.70 -20.00 -52.36
CA GLY A 656 -20.74 -20.79 -51.70
C GLY A 656 -20.28 -21.83 -50.66
N GLY A 657 -18.96 -22.02 -50.45
CA GLY A 657 -18.39 -22.99 -49.51
C GLY A 657 -18.02 -22.44 -48.13
N PRO A 658 -17.56 -23.31 -47.18
CA PRO A 658 -17.09 -22.90 -45.86
C PRO A 658 -15.68 -22.28 -45.89
N TRP A 659 -15.31 -21.58 -44.82
CA TRP A 659 -13.96 -21.01 -44.64
C TRP A 659 -12.95 -22.05 -44.16
N PHE A 660 -11.76 -22.03 -44.77
CA PHE A 660 -10.63 -22.88 -44.41
C PHE A 660 -9.42 -22.02 -44.00
N PRO A 661 -8.75 -22.28 -42.87
CA PRO A 661 -7.59 -21.49 -42.45
C PRO A 661 -6.40 -21.75 -43.35
N ILE A 662 -5.63 -20.70 -43.67
CA ILE A 662 -4.38 -20.76 -44.42
C ILE A 662 -3.21 -20.84 -43.45
N THR A 663 -2.28 -21.77 -43.67
CA THR A 663 -1.03 -21.88 -42.90
C THR A 663 -0.11 -20.68 -43.20
N ILE A 664 0.47 -20.07 -42.17
CA ILE A 664 1.31 -18.87 -42.25
C ILE A 664 2.73 -19.18 -41.74
N PRO A 665 3.81 -18.82 -42.44
CA PRO A 665 3.84 -18.23 -43.79
C PRO A 665 3.63 -19.28 -44.89
N GLY A 666 3.16 -20.49 -44.58
CA GLY A 666 3.10 -21.63 -45.51
C GLY A 666 4.27 -22.60 -45.27
N PRO A 667 4.44 -23.67 -46.05
CA PRO A 667 5.52 -24.63 -45.84
C PRO A 667 6.90 -24.00 -46.12
N VAL A 668 7.79 -24.00 -45.12
CA VAL A 668 9.06 -23.26 -45.13
C VAL A 668 10.30 -24.11 -45.45
N ALA A 669 10.21 -25.42 -45.76
CA ALA A 669 11.44 -26.21 -46.02
C ALA A 669 11.29 -27.39 -46.99
N PRO A 670 12.33 -27.68 -47.81
CA PRO A 670 12.42 -28.90 -48.61
C PRO A 670 12.71 -30.11 -47.70
N GLY A 671 11.82 -31.11 -47.70
CA GLY A 671 12.02 -32.37 -46.97
C GLY A 671 10.75 -33.00 -46.41
N SER A 672 9.70 -32.20 -46.19
CA SER A 672 8.36 -32.70 -45.85
C SER A 672 7.33 -31.86 -46.61
N PRO A 673 6.78 -32.32 -47.75
CA PRO A 673 5.66 -31.62 -48.37
C PRO A 673 4.52 -31.64 -47.34
N PRO A 674 3.87 -30.50 -47.03
CA PRO A 674 2.59 -30.56 -46.33
C PRO A 674 1.66 -31.39 -47.22
N ALA A 675 1.37 -32.61 -46.79
CA ALA A 675 0.28 -33.39 -47.32
C ALA A 675 -0.95 -33.07 -46.47
N PRO A 676 -2.17 -33.21 -47.01
CA PRO A 676 -3.37 -33.17 -46.18
C PRO A 676 -3.22 -34.10 -44.97
N PRO A 677 -3.58 -33.68 -43.74
CA PRO A 677 -4.24 -32.42 -43.39
C PRO A 677 -3.27 -31.23 -43.25
N TRP A 678 -3.73 -30.04 -43.69
CA TRP A 678 -3.00 -28.78 -43.56
C TRP A 678 -3.00 -28.31 -42.10
N GLY A 679 -1.81 -28.28 -41.49
CA GLY A 679 -1.63 -28.01 -40.06
C GLY A 679 -1.23 -26.56 -39.73
N PRO A 680 -1.22 -26.22 -38.43
CA PRO A 680 -0.73 -24.93 -37.92
C PRO A 680 0.75 -24.68 -38.28
N PRO A 681 1.24 -23.43 -38.18
CA PRO A 681 0.56 -22.26 -37.60
C PRO A 681 -0.39 -21.54 -38.55
N PHE A 682 -1.50 -21.03 -38.02
CA PHE A 682 -2.54 -20.26 -38.75
C PHE A 682 -2.57 -18.77 -38.36
N MET A 683 -1.54 -18.30 -37.66
CA MET A 683 -1.42 -16.92 -37.18
C MET A 683 -0.01 -16.45 -37.47
N GLY A 684 0.13 -15.34 -38.19
CA GLY A 684 1.40 -14.65 -38.38
C GLY A 684 1.59 -13.64 -37.25
N THR A 685 2.73 -13.69 -36.57
CA THR A 685 3.04 -12.84 -35.41
C THR A 685 4.01 -11.70 -35.74
N SER A 686 4.41 -11.56 -37.00
CA SER A 686 5.31 -10.51 -37.47
C SER A 686 4.60 -9.60 -38.44
N ARG A 687 4.95 -8.31 -38.41
CA ARG A 687 4.48 -7.32 -39.38
C ARG A 687 4.95 -7.71 -40.78
N VAL A 688 4.09 -7.53 -41.78
CA VAL A 688 4.35 -7.87 -43.18
C VAL A 688 4.09 -6.64 -44.04
N GLY A 689 5.05 -6.30 -44.89
CA GLY A 689 4.95 -5.18 -45.81
C GLY A 689 5.02 -3.81 -45.12
N GLU A 690 4.84 -2.77 -45.93
CA GLU A 690 4.86 -1.37 -45.53
C GLU A 690 3.61 -0.67 -46.06
N PRO A 691 2.79 -0.03 -45.20
CA PRO A 691 1.55 0.64 -45.62
C PRO A 691 1.78 1.89 -46.47
N GLY A 692 2.96 2.51 -46.42
CA GLY A 692 3.25 3.77 -47.12
C GLY A 692 2.58 5.00 -46.51
N VAL A 693 1.71 4.81 -45.52
CA VAL A 693 1.10 5.83 -44.68
C VAL A 693 1.30 5.40 -43.24
N ARG A 694 1.70 6.35 -42.38
CA ARG A 694 1.89 6.17 -40.94
C ARG A 694 1.47 7.43 -40.19
N CYS A 695 1.43 7.38 -38.87
CA CYS A 695 1.13 8.51 -38.01
C CYS A 695 1.96 9.75 -38.38
N ALA A 696 1.30 10.78 -38.93
CA ALA A 696 1.95 11.95 -39.51
C ALA A 696 2.69 12.83 -38.47
N ASN A 697 2.35 12.70 -37.19
CA ASN A 697 2.92 13.46 -36.10
C ASN A 697 3.41 12.55 -34.97
N ALA A 698 3.91 11.35 -35.31
CA ALA A 698 4.46 10.42 -34.33
C ALA A 698 5.55 11.09 -33.48
N SER A 699 5.64 10.70 -32.21
CA SER A 699 6.66 11.18 -31.27
C SER A 699 7.25 9.98 -30.53
N PRO A 700 8.56 9.67 -30.69
CA PRO A 700 9.50 10.35 -31.59
C PRO A 700 9.07 10.25 -33.07
N PRO A 701 9.48 11.21 -33.93
CA PRO A 701 9.09 11.19 -35.33
C PRO A 701 9.50 9.87 -35.98
N PRO A 702 8.64 9.29 -36.84
CA PRO A 702 9.00 8.07 -37.51
C PRO A 702 10.25 8.34 -38.37
N GLY A 703 11.05 7.31 -38.59
CA GLY A 703 12.07 7.36 -39.63
C GLY A 703 11.46 7.68 -40.99
N VAL A 704 12.28 7.75 -42.05
CA VAL A 704 11.77 7.93 -43.41
C VAL A 704 10.71 6.86 -43.70
N ILE A 705 9.44 7.29 -43.86
CA ILE A 705 8.32 6.39 -44.14
C ILE A 705 8.55 5.80 -45.54
N PRO A 706 8.79 4.47 -45.66
CA PRO A 706 8.97 3.85 -46.97
C PRO A 706 7.69 3.95 -47.80
N PRO A 707 7.78 3.94 -49.14
CA PRO A 707 6.59 3.84 -49.98
C PRO A 707 5.86 2.51 -49.71
N LEU A 708 4.57 2.47 -50.05
CA LEU A 708 3.75 1.27 -49.92
C LEU A 708 4.44 0.10 -50.63
N THR A 709 4.80 -0.93 -49.86
CA THR A 709 5.58 -2.07 -50.35
C THR A 709 4.97 -3.36 -49.79
N PRO A 710 4.37 -4.24 -50.63
CA PRO A 710 3.84 -5.50 -50.14
C PRO A 710 4.93 -6.46 -49.68
N GLY A 711 4.66 -7.20 -48.61
CA GLY A 711 5.43 -8.36 -48.17
C GLY A 711 4.70 -9.67 -48.47
N ILE A 712 5.31 -10.81 -48.12
CA ILE A 712 4.70 -12.14 -48.28
C ILE A 712 3.85 -12.45 -47.04
N LEU A 713 2.53 -12.43 -47.18
CA LEU A 713 1.59 -12.80 -46.12
C LEU A 713 1.53 -14.32 -45.91
N ALA A 714 1.56 -15.09 -46.99
CA ALA A 714 1.60 -16.55 -46.95
C ALA A 714 2.10 -17.11 -48.28
N ILE A 715 2.54 -18.37 -48.25
CA ILE A 715 2.86 -19.20 -49.41
C ILE A 715 1.77 -20.28 -49.46
N LEU A 716 0.83 -20.10 -50.38
CA LEU A 716 -0.27 -21.02 -50.63
C LEU A 716 0.26 -22.24 -51.38
N ASP A 717 -0.09 -23.44 -50.95
CA ASP A 717 0.13 -24.64 -51.73
C ASP A 717 -1.12 -24.95 -52.55
N LEU A 718 -1.08 -24.68 -53.85
CA LEU A 718 -2.26 -24.81 -54.71
C LEU A 718 -2.71 -26.26 -54.94
N ARG A 719 -1.92 -27.27 -54.52
CA ARG A 719 -2.42 -28.66 -54.41
C ARG A 719 -3.67 -28.75 -53.57
N ARG A 720 -3.82 -27.86 -52.58
CA ARG A 720 -5.00 -27.78 -51.72
C ARG A 720 -6.30 -27.55 -52.48
N LEU A 721 -6.22 -26.97 -53.68
CA LEU A 721 -7.37 -26.60 -54.51
C LEU A 721 -7.63 -27.60 -55.66
N ASP A 722 -6.84 -28.66 -55.76
CA ASP A 722 -7.01 -29.74 -56.75
C ASP A 722 -7.66 -30.97 -56.10
N ALA A 723 -8.75 -31.47 -56.70
CA ALA A 723 -9.52 -32.57 -56.12
C ALA A 723 -8.73 -33.90 -56.06
N VAL A 724 -7.75 -34.08 -56.95
CA VAL A 724 -6.87 -35.26 -56.94
C VAL A 724 -5.82 -35.16 -55.83
N CYS A 725 -5.21 -33.98 -55.63
CA CYS A 725 -4.19 -33.79 -54.61
C CYS A 725 -4.76 -33.60 -53.19
N ASN A 726 -6.00 -33.12 -53.04
CA ASN A 726 -6.62 -32.85 -51.74
C ASN A 726 -8.07 -33.38 -51.63
N PRO A 727 -8.27 -34.70 -51.65
CA PRO A 727 -9.62 -35.29 -51.51
C PRO A 727 -10.23 -35.05 -50.11
N ALA A 728 -9.46 -34.58 -49.14
CA ALA A 728 -9.91 -34.33 -47.77
C ALA A 728 -10.76 -33.06 -47.62
N GLU A 729 -10.63 -32.08 -48.53
CA GLU A 729 -11.40 -30.83 -48.51
C GLU A 729 -12.21 -30.66 -49.81
N PRO A 730 -13.20 -31.52 -50.09
CA PRO A 730 -13.96 -31.49 -51.35
C PRO A 730 -14.72 -30.18 -51.58
N ALA A 731 -15.06 -29.46 -50.51
CA ALA A 731 -15.73 -28.16 -50.59
C ALA A 731 -14.79 -27.01 -51.02
N LEU A 732 -13.47 -27.24 -51.09
CA LEU A 732 -12.46 -26.25 -51.47
C LEU A 732 -11.80 -26.56 -52.83
N THR A 733 -11.91 -27.79 -53.32
CA THR A 733 -11.19 -28.27 -54.50
C THR A 733 -11.96 -28.10 -55.81
N LEU A 734 -11.23 -28.23 -56.92
CA LEU A 734 -11.71 -28.20 -58.30
C LEU A 734 -11.34 -29.50 -59.01
N ASP A 735 -12.25 -30.02 -59.83
CA ASP A 735 -11.96 -31.18 -60.68
C ASP A 735 -11.08 -30.84 -61.89
N ARG A 736 -10.20 -31.79 -62.25
CA ARG A 736 -9.33 -31.72 -63.44
C ARG A 736 -10.12 -31.97 -64.73
N ALA A 737 -9.59 -31.46 -65.84
CA ALA A 737 -10.06 -31.84 -67.17
C ALA A 737 -9.90 -33.35 -67.39
N HIS A 738 -10.92 -34.02 -67.91
CA HIS A 738 -10.91 -35.47 -68.10
C HIS A 738 -11.78 -35.89 -69.29
N ILE A 739 -11.63 -37.14 -69.73
CA ILE A 739 -12.52 -37.75 -70.72
C ILE A 739 -13.62 -38.49 -69.95
N ASP A 740 -14.89 -38.19 -70.24
CA ASP A 740 -16.03 -38.86 -69.62
C ASP A 740 -16.19 -40.31 -70.13
N ALA A 741 -17.13 -41.06 -69.55
CA ALA A 741 -17.40 -42.44 -69.95
C ALA A 741 -17.86 -42.59 -71.42
N ASN A 742 -18.24 -41.49 -72.08
CA ASN A 742 -18.72 -41.45 -73.45
C ASN A 742 -17.63 -40.98 -74.44
N GLY A 743 -16.41 -40.73 -73.97
CA GLY A 743 -15.31 -40.25 -74.79
C GLY A 743 -15.31 -38.74 -75.04
N ASN A 744 -16.15 -37.96 -74.35
CA ASN A 744 -16.18 -36.51 -74.49
C ASN A 744 -15.12 -35.86 -73.58
N GLU A 745 -14.46 -34.81 -74.08
CA GLU A 745 -13.57 -33.97 -73.27
C GLU A 745 -14.41 -33.08 -72.35
N VAL A 746 -14.30 -33.31 -71.04
CA VAL A 746 -14.86 -32.46 -69.99
C VAL A 746 -13.78 -31.47 -69.56
N PRO A 747 -14.01 -30.15 -69.71
CA PRO A 747 -13.06 -29.16 -69.24
C PRO A 747 -12.95 -29.20 -67.71
N GLY A 748 -11.78 -28.81 -67.19
CA GLY A 748 -11.61 -28.68 -65.75
C GLY A 748 -12.48 -27.57 -65.16
N GLU A 749 -12.75 -27.67 -63.86
CA GLU A 749 -13.63 -26.70 -63.20
C GLU A 749 -12.94 -25.34 -63.03
N CYS A 750 -13.74 -24.28 -63.16
CA CYS A 750 -13.37 -22.91 -62.79
C CYS A 750 -14.34 -22.39 -61.73
N CYS A 751 -13.83 -21.81 -60.65
CA CYS A 751 -14.66 -21.25 -59.59
C CYS A 751 -14.07 -19.97 -58.99
N GLY A 752 -14.94 -19.14 -58.43
CA GLY A 752 -14.55 -18.00 -57.62
C GLY A 752 -14.07 -18.45 -56.23
N TYR A 753 -13.08 -17.75 -55.71
CA TYR A 753 -12.56 -17.92 -54.36
C TYR A 753 -12.46 -16.56 -53.69
N ILE A 754 -12.50 -16.56 -52.36
CA ILE A 754 -12.24 -15.37 -51.55
C ILE A 754 -11.20 -15.75 -50.50
N ILE A 755 -10.13 -14.97 -50.42
CA ILE A 755 -9.23 -14.96 -49.26
C ILE A 755 -9.64 -13.81 -48.35
N TRP A 756 -9.77 -14.11 -47.07
CA TRP A 756 -10.03 -13.13 -46.03
C TRP A 756 -8.78 -12.96 -45.17
N LEU A 757 -8.28 -11.74 -45.09
CA LEU A 757 -7.24 -11.31 -44.17
C LEU A 757 -7.88 -10.59 -43.00
N ARG A 758 -7.47 -10.98 -41.79
CA ARG A 758 -7.74 -10.23 -40.56
C ARG A 758 -6.43 -9.84 -39.91
N VAL A 759 -6.27 -8.56 -39.59
CA VAL A 759 -5.13 -8.03 -38.84
C VAL A 759 -5.67 -7.38 -37.57
N ARG A 760 -5.02 -7.64 -36.43
CA ARG A 760 -5.46 -7.12 -35.13
C ARG A 760 -4.30 -6.79 -34.19
N ASP A 761 -4.58 -5.93 -33.22
CA ASP A 761 -3.69 -5.63 -32.09
C ASP A 761 -4.27 -6.18 -30.76
N THR A 762 -3.62 -5.83 -29.65
CA THR A 762 -4.06 -6.14 -28.29
C THR A 762 -4.64 -4.94 -27.53
N THR A 763 -4.83 -3.79 -28.20
CA THR A 763 -5.40 -2.58 -27.56
C THR A 763 -6.86 -2.81 -27.21
N ILE A 764 -7.24 -2.42 -26.00
CA ILE A 764 -8.63 -2.53 -25.54
C ILE A 764 -9.43 -1.35 -26.10
N CYS A 765 -10.39 -1.66 -26.98
CA CYS A 765 -11.27 -0.71 -27.66
C CYS A 765 -12.73 -1.17 -27.55
N PRO A 766 -13.40 -1.05 -26.39
CA PRO A 766 -14.73 -1.60 -26.14
C PRO A 766 -15.81 -1.04 -27.06
N SER A 767 -15.60 0.18 -27.57
CA SER A 767 -16.51 0.84 -28.50
C SER A 767 -16.50 0.27 -29.92
N LEU A 768 -15.46 -0.51 -30.26
CA LEU A 768 -15.36 -1.22 -31.54
C LEU A 768 -15.92 -2.64 -31.37
N SER A 769 -16.63 -3.16 -32.37
CA SER A 769 -16.86 -4.60 -32.50
C SER A 769 -15.71 -5.15 -33.33
N PRO A 770 -14.66 -5.77 -32.74
CA PRO A 770 -14.68 -6.85 -31.74
C PRO A 770 -14.01 -6.55 -30.38
N GLY A 771 -13.82 -5.29 -30.00
CA GLY A 771 -13.20 -4.88 -28.74
C GLY A 771 -11.71 -4.54 -28.83
N CYS A 772 -11.13 -4.53 -30.03
CA CYS A 772 -9.74 -4.16 -30.30
C CYS A 772 -9.61 -3.47 -31.66
N HIS A 773 -8.44 -2.95 -32.01
CA HIS A 773 -8.21 -2.52 -33.39
C HIS A 773 -8.15 -3.76 -34.27
N GLN A 774 -9.01 -3.77 -35.28
CA GLN A 774 -9.08 -4.83 -36.26
C GLN A 774 -9.39 -4.25 -37.63
N VAL A 775 -8.70 -4.76 -38.64
CA VAL A 775 -9.03 -4.51 -40.04
C VAL A 775 -9.17 -5.84 -40.77
N ASP A 776 -10.23 -5.94 -41.56
CA ASP A 776 -10.54 -7.09 -42.39
C ASP A 776 -10.44 -6.68 -43.87
N ASP A 777 -9.78 -7.51 -44.68
CA ASP A 777 -9.72 -7.35 -46.13
C ASP A 777 -10.15 -8.63 -46.83
N PHE A 778 -10.87 -8.48 -47.94
CA PHE A 778 -11.41 -9.60 -48.72
C PHE A 778 -10.90 -9.52 -50.15
N PHE A 779 -10.16 -10.54 -50.57
CA PHE A 779 -9.57 -10.64 -51.89
C PHE A 779 -10.28 -11.71 -52.72
N PRO A 780 -11.22 -11.32 -53.60
CA PRO A 780 -11.84 -12.23 -54.54
C PRO A 780 -10.92 -12.53 -55.73
N PHE A 781 -10.90 -13.78 -56.19
CA PHE A 781 -10.15 -14.22 -57.38
C PHE A 781 -10.81 -15.45 -58.00
N CYS A 782 -10.41 -15.81 -59.22
CA CYS A 782 -10.91 -16.98 -59.93
C CYS A 782 -9.78 -17.98 -60.17
N ILE A 783 -10.05 -19.26 -59.92
CA ILE A 783 -9.13 -20.36 -60.26
C ILE A 783 -9.79 -21.29 -61.24
N CYS A 784 -9.02 -21.73 -62.24
CA CYS A 784 -9.34 -22.84 -63.13
C CYS A 784 -8.36 -24.00 -62.92
N ASN A 785 -8.88 -25.21 -62.78
CA ASN A 785 -8.06 -26.42 -62.77
C ASN A 785 -7.88 -26.96 -64.20
N ASP A 786 -6.95 -26.38 -64.94
CA ASP A 786 -6.64 -26.74 -66.32
C ASP A 786 -5.72 -27.96 -66.47
N LEU A 787 -5.40 -28.63 -65.36
CA LEU A 787 -4.66 -29.88 -65.36
C LEU A 787 -5.52 -31.02 -65.90
N ARG A 788 -4.87 -32.01 -66.51
CA ARG A 788 -5.54 -33.22 -67.02
C ARG A 788 -5.43 -34.37 -66.02
N ARG A 789 -6.51 -35.15 -65.91
CA ARG A 789 -6.61 -36.36 -65.09
C ARG A 789 -5.83 -37.53 -65.66
#